data_AF-A0AB37I3M3-F1
#
_entry.id   AF-A0AB37I3M3-F1
#
_cell.length_a   1.000
_cell.length_b   1.000
_cell.length_c   1.000
_cell.angle_alpha   90.00
_cell.angle_beta   90.00
_cell.angle_gamma   90.00
#
_symmetry.space_group_name_H-M   'P 1'
#
loop_
_entity.id
_entity.type
_entity.pdbx_description
1 polymer ?
#
loop_
_entity_poly.entity_id
_entity_poly.type
_entity_poly.pdbx_seq_one_letter_code
_entity_poly.pdbx_strand_id
1 'polypeptide(L)'
;MTGGAEDVMPLPPDVREASWDLAAHLANTKAMIEATQVYDCPQDRVPEWVGESKDAYTGSIQKLSGHAKQFAEALNSPVKVLKTWSEAVGVAITRTVPDLRDRYNNAIRVYDNAVADLEEKIDAAAGNSDLLAAGDLFLEKNRLTKNLEDDLNGIVAEYRTAMENLDQVALQTANSMLTAINDLVEPSKQGSREQVGAALFNDIPVLDGHNEWENAQKIAPEIASMIRNPNLTNEDIKAFHDKYAGMLSNPFIANALMDEVTADDVYRFALRISPGSEGSDGKQAEARNAILRQLGAAVALSTGGTNLDSATAADQESFLAARAGLLGKQGRTVDQMVADQLNDFETAGSSSYSFKERGNERHPSTLDSIDGNSIFSQLVGAAGQVNPNLTLGERFYTDPDGSSLAQKLVAWDHATQQGELAWRTGQLPPKARQLLVGDDASILDPMHSMYMLSDTPDALHGVEEGAPVDVEKARLIALRKFLTSDTPFETDGAQMDMTRYLTGHRTGNEFPFLGFQDGGEAFGDMVADASLPDLEADFHAPKAGDYPEGETDPDYVKAKEAFDARKLDDERRAGIAGNFMLGYQDGLDKNHDNSYPEIRDDVNGQDIYGHTNSRLRSWAGTIIAPHVEGVSNSLTLVGSGASNDESGSVQNVTGHAEIKFGIRDANRFVARGGIFQDLAFDNPKIVDTRNPKNKFDDVYEGGRRPALDVLRMAAREGYVNNLFKADSIDNPSERDKQLIQTAKKWAPLMNALYVADADANQAVMQAMDDRNKAWQDGIGTVVKAIPYAELIGDGKKLLKYAIGQGENQGLPPFLEQTFPTNNVQKIPYTEGQGAQNAAAREEMNAGMYNTIAKSEHLKTKDGSEQIIFPTEDSNLKAASFVDGTGNLKPYETLSINEDTDKKTNEDRDKKTNERGEFENWIINNTNARDLATAPSDAMTMAESNRKNANDYLRKHPK
;
A
#
# COMPACT_ATOMS: atom_id res chain seq x y z
N MET A 1 -12.46 21.00 81.00
CA MET A 1 -11.69 21.19 79.76
C MET A 1 -10.25 21.41 80.18
N THR A 2 -9.31 20.51 79.88
CA THR A 2 -7.94 20.51 80.48
C THR A 2 -6.81 20.64 79.45
N GLY A 3 -7.09 20.99 78.19
CA GLY A 3 -6.06 21.27 77.18
C GLY A 3 -5.79 22.77 77.07
N GLY A 4 -4.52 23.17 76.98
CA GLY A 4 -4.15 24.56 76.68
C GLY A 4 -4.51 24.93 75.24
N ALA A 5 -4.54 26.24 74.91
CA ALA A 5 -4.84 26.69 73.54
C ALA A 5 -3.93 26.04 72.47
N GLU A 6 -2.71 25.65 72.87
CA GLU A 6 -1.72 24.99 72.01
C GLU A 6 -2.11 23.54 71.66
N ASP A 7 -2.80 22.84 72.56
CA ASP A 7 -3.26 21.46 72.36
C ASP A 7 -4.51 21.41 71.46
N VAL A 8 -5.36 22.43 71.56
CA VAL A 8 -6.64 22.48 70.83
C VAL A 8 -6.47 23.10 69.44
N MET A 9 -5.46 23.97 69.26
CA MET A 9 -5.17 24.66 68.01
C MET A 9 -3.67 24.57 67.68
N PRO A 10 -3.17 23.40 67.22
CA PRO A 10 -1.78 23.23 66.83
C PRO A 10 -1.38 24.13 65.65
N LEU A 11 -0.10 24.41 65.49
CA LEU A 11 0.39 25.08 64.29
C LEU A 11 0.43 24.08 63.12
N PRO A 12 0.15 24.51 61.87
CA PRO A 12 0.37 23.66 60.71
C PRO A 12 1.88 23.39 60.51
N PRO A 13 2.26 22.31 59.81
CA PRO A 13 3.66 22.06 59.44
C PRO A 13 4.27 23.24 58.68
N ASP A 14 5.48 23.63 59.05
CA ASP A 14 6.20 24.72 58.38
C ASP A 14 6.88 24.21 57.11
N VAL A 15 6.24 24.43 55.96
CA VAL A 15 6.72 24.02 54.63
C VAL A 15 7.21 25.19 53.78
N ARG A 16 7.41 26.37 54.40
CA ARG A 16 7.67 27.61 53.66
C ARG A 16 8.98 27.59 52.89
N GLU A 17 10.05 27.14 53.55
CA GLU A 17 11.39 27.02 52.97
C GLU A 17 11.38 26.05 51.79
N ALA A 18 10.90 24.82 52.00
CA ALA A 18 10.80 23.81 50.94
C ALA A 18 9.96 24.27 49.72
N SER A 19 8.86 24.99 49.96
CA SER A 19 8.01 25.53 48.88
C SER A 19 8.73 26.64 48.09
N TRP A 20 9.48 27.50 48.78
CA TRP A 20 10.28 28.55 48.14
C TRP A 20 11.46 27.98 47.34
N ASP A 21 12.15 26.99 47.87
CA ASP A 21 13.27 26.33 47.19
C ASP A 21 12.81 25.64 45.90
N LEU A 22 11.68 24.92 45.95
CA LEU A 22 11.11 24.30 44.75
C LEU A 22 10.69 25.36 43.71
N ALA A 23 10.05 26.45 44.15
CA ALA A 23 9.69 27.55 43.27
C ALA A 23 10.91 28.23 42.64
N ALA A 24 12.01 28.38 43.40
CA ALA A 24 13.27 28.93 42.93
C ALA A 24 13.94 28.00 41.91
N HIS A 25 13.96 26.69 42.15
CA HIS A 25 14.48 25.72 41.19
C HIS A 25 13.71 25.75 39.87
N LEU A 26 12.38 25.76 39.90
CA LEU A 26 11.57 25.83 38.68
C LEU A 26 11.79 27.15 37.92
N ALA A 27 11.92 28.27 38.63
CA ALA A 27 12.24 29.56 38.02
C ALA A 27 13.65 29.57 37.39
N ASN A 28 14.62 28.91 38.02
CA ASN A 28 15.96 28.77 37.46
C ASN A 28 15.96 27.86 36.21
N THR A 29 15.24 26.74 36.24
CA THR A 29 15.05 25.87 35.06
C THR A 29 14.46 26.63 33.89
N LYS A 30 13.42 27.43 34.14
CA LYS A 30 12.86 28.36 33.14
C LYS A 30 13.93 29.27 32.55
N ALA A 31 14.69 29.97 33.39
CA ALA A 31 15.73 30.89 32.92
C ALA A 31 16.84 30.19 32.11
N MET A 32 17.19 28.96 32.47
CA MET A 32 18.16 28.16 31.71
C MET A 32 17.65 27.81 30.30
N ILE A 33 16.35 27.50 30.15
CA ILE A 33 15.73 27.24 28.84
C ILE A 33 15.71 28.52 28.00
N GLU A 34 15.29 29.63 28.59
CA GLU A 34 15.25 30.95 27.93
C GLU A 34 16.66 31.42 27.48
N ALA A 35 17.71 30.97 28.15
CA ALA A 35 19.10 31.28 27.79
C ALA A 35 19.66 30.43 26.63
N THR A 36 18.92 29.43 26.14
CA THR A 36 19.39 28.59 25.04
C THR A 36 19.32 29.32 23.69
N GLN A 37 20.27 29.04 22.80
CA GLN A 37 20.27 29.62 21.45
C GLN A 37 19.02 29.24 20.63
N VAL A 38 18.41 28.09 20.93
CA VAL A 38 17.21 27.61 20.26
C VAL A 38 15.96 28.40 20.67
N TYR A 39 15.88 28.86 21.92
CA TYR A 39 14.78 29.71 22.39
C TYR A 39 14.70 31.02 21.58
N ASP A 40 15.85 31.62 21.29
CA ASP A 40 15.97 32.88 20.54
C ASP A 40 16.08 32.70 19.01
N CYS A 41 15.87 31.50 18.48
CA CYS A 41 15.99 31.26 17.03
C CYS A 41 15.00 32.13 16.23
N PRO A 42 15.47 32.93 15.24
CA PRO A 42 14.61 33.74 14.38
C PRO A 42 13.64 32.90 13.55
N GLN A 43 12.48 33.47 13.21
CA GLN A 43 11.42 32.81 12.42
C GLN A 43 11.84 32.51 10.97
N ASP A 44 12.87 33.18 10.46
CA ASP A 44 13.15 33.32 9.03
C ASP A 44 14.58 32.89 8.64
N ARG A 45 15.41 32.49 9.61
CA ARG A 45 16.75 31.93 9.34
C ARG A 45 17.37 31.24 10.56
N VAL A 46 18.13 30.18 10.29
CA VAL A 46 19.21 29.72 11.17
C VAL A 46 20.49 30.47 10.77
N PRO A 47 21.10 31.30 11.63
CA PRO A 47 22.32 32.01 11.29
C PRO A 47 23.45 31.03 10.91
N GLU A 48 24.18 31.33 9.82
CA GLU A 48 25.40 30.61 9.34
C GLU A 48 25.21 29.33 8.48
N TRP A 49 23.99 28.86 8.20
CA TRP A 49 23.77 27.69 7.30
C TRP A 49 23.48 28.08 5.83
N VAL A 50 24.16 27.45 4.87
CA VAL A 50 23.99 27.64 3.40
C VAL A 50 23.92 26.29 2.68
N GLY A 51 22.92 26.05 1.82
CA GLY A 51 22.74 24.83 0.99
C GLY A 51 21.30 24.28 0.98
N GLU A 52 20.95 23.31 0.11
CA GLU A 52 19.60 22.67 0.06
C GLU A 52 19.19 21.98 1.37
N SER A 53 20.15 21.59 2.21
CA SER A 53 19.91 21.11 3.59
C SER A 53 19.34 22.21 4.52
N LYS A 54 19.26 23.47 4.08
CA LYS A 54 18.74 24.58 4.90
C LYS A 54 17.23 24.47 5.12
N ASP A 55 16.44 24.13 4.10
CA ASP A 55 14.97 24.21 4.21
C ASP A 55 14.39 23.03 5.01
N ALA A 56 14.97 21.84 4.88
CA ALA A 56 14.57 20.63 5.64
C ALA A 56 14.79 20.74 7.16
N TYR A 57 15.87 21.41 7.59
CA TYR A 57 16.21 21.55 9.01
C TYR A 57 15.68 22.85 9.63
N THR A 58 15.43 23.90 8.84
CA THR A 58 14.87 25.17 9.35
C THR A 58 13.49 24.94 10.00
N GLY A 59 12.63 24.12 9.40
CA GLY A 59 11.33 23.77 9.99
C GLY A 59 11.45 23.03 11.33
N SER A 60 12.39 22.07 11.42
CA SER A 60 12.66 21.32 12.65
C SER A 60 13.18 22.20 13.79
N ILE A 61 14.09 23.14 13.49
CA ILE A 61 14.64 24.07 14.49
C ILE A 61 13.58 25.09 14.95
N GLN A 62 12.71 25.54 14.05
CA GLN A 62 11.58 26.42 14.40
C GLN A 62 10.61 25.73 15.37
N LYS A 63 10.22 24.48 15.08
CA LYS A 63 9.39 23.69 15.98
C LYS A 63 10.07 23.50 17.34
N LEU A 64 11.37 23.19 17.35
CA LEU A 64 12.14 23.05 18.60
C LEU A 64 12.17 24.36 19.42
N SER A 65 12.30 25.51 18.75
CA SER A 65 12.17 26.83 19.38
C SER A 65 10.78 27.06 19.97
N GLY A 66 9.74 26.65 19.25
CA GLY A 66 8.34 26.68 19.72
C GLY A 66 8.16 25.87 21.01
N HIS A 67 8.65 24.64 21.04
CA HIS A 67 8.60 23.77 22.22
C HIS A 67 9.38 24.33 23.40
N ALA A 68 10.59 24.85 23.16
CA ALA A 68 11.38 25.49 24.22
C ALA A 68 10.62 26.67 24.87
N LYS A 69 9.89 27.46 24.07
CA LYS A 69 9.03 28.55 24.57
C LYS A 69 7.86 28.04 25.39
N GLN A 70 7.12 27.07 24.86
CA GLN A 70 5.98 26.47 25.57
C GLN A 70 6.41 25.86 26.92
N PHE A 71 7.54 25.17 26.97
CA PHE A 71 8.06 24.57 28.19
C PHE A 71 8.43 25.64 29.24
N ALA A 72 9.13 26.71 28.83
CA ALA A 72 9.44 27.82 29.72
C ALA A 72 8.17 28.52 30.25
N GLU A 73 7.14 28.65 29.41
CA GLU A 73 5.86 29.26 29.78
C GLU A 73 5.06 28.41 30.77
N ALA A 74 5.02 27.09 30.59
CA ALA A 74 4.29 26.16 31.45
C ALA A 74 4.78 26.20 32.92
N LEU A 75 6.05 26.52 33.15
CA LEU A 75 6.64 26.64 34.50
C LEU A 75 6.16 27.86 35.29
N ASN A 76 5.53 28.85 34.65
CA ASN A 76 5.08 30.07 35.33
C ASN A 76 4.02 29.81 36.40
N SER A 77 3.04 28.96 36.09
CA SER A 77 1.92 28.67 37.00
C SER A 77 2.40 27.93 38.27
N PRO A 78 3.16 26.81 38.17
CA PRO A 78 3.75 26.13 39.32
C PRO A 78 4.55 27.04 40.25
N VAL A 79 5.41 27.90 39.70
CA VAL A 79 6.21 28.85 40.49
C VAL A 79 5.31 29.81 41.28
N LYS A 80 4.24 30.30 40.67
CA LYS A 80 3.31 31.24 41.32
C LYS A 80 2.50 30.58 42.44
N VAL A 81 1.96 29.38 42.21
CA VAL A 81 1.12 28.70 43.21
C VAL A 81 1.92 28.23 44.42
N LEU A 82 3.18 27.78 44.24
CA LEU A 82 4.07 27.40 45.35
C LEU A 82 4.41 28.59 46.27
N LYS A 83 4.63 29.78 45.70
CA LYS A 83 4.84 31.01 46.48
C LYS A 83 3.59 31.39 47.26
N THR A 84 2.42 31.32 46.62
CA THR A 84 1.12 31.61 47.24
C THR A 84 0.85 30.66 48.42
N TRP A 85 1.15 29.38 48.26
CA TRP A 85 1.04 28.39 49.34
C TRP A 85 1.96 28.71 50.52
N SER A 86 3.23 29.00 50.23
CA SER A 86 4.22 29.39 51.26
C SER A 86 3.77 30.63 52.05
N GLU A 87 3.24 31.64 51.37
CA GLU A 87 2.69 32.84 52.00
C GLU A 87 1.48 32.52 52.89
N ALA A 88 0.55 31.68 52.42
CA ALA A 88 -0.63 31.27 53.18
C ALA A 88 -0.26 30.51 54.47
N VAL A 89 0.70 29.57 54.39
CA VAL A 89 1.26 28.87 55.55
C VAL A 89 1.94 29.86 56.50
N GLY A 90 2.66 30.85 55.96
CA GLY A 90 3.28 31.91 56.75
C GLY A 90 2.27 32.71 57.56
N VAL A 91 1.16 33.12 56.94
CA VAL A 91 0.08 33.85 57.63
C VAL A 91 -0.56 32.98 58.72
N ALA A 92 -0.80 31.69 58.44
CA ALA A 92 -1.36 30.77 59.41
C ALA A 92 -0.46 30.61 60.66
N ILE A 93 0.85 30.41 60.45
CA ILE A 93 1.82 30.18 61.53
C ILE A 93 2.09 31.45 62.35
N THR A 94 2.26 32.59 61.67
CA THR A 94 2.77 33.82 62.33
C THR A 94 1.67 34.73 62.87
N ARG A 95 0.43 34.57 62.42
CA ARG A 95 -0.67 35.48 62.76
C ARG A 95 -1.95 34.76 63.14
N THR A 96 -2.54 33.97 62.23
CA THR A 96 -3.89 33.44 62.41
C THR A 96 -4.01 32.53 63.63
N VAL A 97 -3.15 31.51 63.74
CA VAL A 97 -3.20 30.57 64.88
C VAL A 97 -2.78 31.26 66.19
N PRO A 98 -1.70 32.07 66.24
CA PRO A 98 -1.37 32.87 67.43
C PRO A 98 -2.50 33.78 67.91
N ASP A 99 -3.14 34.56 67.04
CA ASP A 99 -4.24 35.47 67.39
C ASP A 99 -5.43 34.70 67.99
N LEU A 100 -5.76 33.53 67.42
CA LEU A 100 -6.83 32.67 67.92
C LEU A 100 -6.47 32.06 69.29
N ARG A 101 -5.20 31.64 69.47
CA ARG A 101 -4.70 31.16 70.77
C ARG A 101 -4.77 32.24 71.84
N ASP A 102 -4.40 33.48 71.51
CA ASP A 102 -4.48 34.62 72.43
C ASP A 102 -5.93 34.93 72.81
N ARG A 103 -6.85 34.91 71.84
CA ARG A 103 -8.30 35.05 72.10
C ARG A 103 -8.82 33.95 73.02
N TYR A 104 -8.42 32.70 72.77
CA TYR A 104 -8.81 31.54 73.57
C TYR A 104 -8.32 31.64 75.02
N ASN A 105 -7.03 31.93 75.20
CA ASN A 105 -6.44 32.13 76.53
C ASN A 105 -7.05 33.33 77.26
N ASN A 106 -7.35 34.42 76.53
CA ASN A 106 -8.00 35.58 77.12
C ASN A 106 -9.45 35.29 77.56
N ALA A 107 -10.22 34.51 76.80
CA ALA A 107 -11.57 34.10 77.19
C ALA A 107 -11.57 33.32 78.51
N ILE A 108 -10.64 32.36 78.66
CA ILE A 108 -10.44 31.62 79.91
C ILE A 108 -10.09 32.57 81.06
N ARG A 109 -9.11 33.46 80.85
CA ARG A 109 -8.69 34.43 81.88
C ARG A 109 -9.83 35.36 82.32
N VAL A 110 -10.63 35.85 81.38
CA VAL A 110 -11.79 36.71 81.67
C VAL A 110 -12.83 35.94 82.49
N TYR A 111 -13.10 34.69 82.14
CA TYR A 111 -13.99 33.80 82.90
C TYR A 111 -13.45 33.53 84.31
N ASP A 112 -12.18 33.14 84.46
CA ASP A 112 -11.57 32.83 85.76
C ASP A 112 -11.66 34.03 86.72
N ASN A 113 -11.39 35.24 86.22
CA ASN A 113 -11.53 36.47 87.00
C ASN A 113 -12.99 36.75 87.41
N ALA A 114 -13.94 36.56 86.50
CA ALA A 114 -15.36 36.79 86.76
C ALA A 114 -15.93 35.76 87.75
N VAL A 115 -15.51 34.50 87.66
CA VAL A 115 -15.92 33.44 88.56
C VAL A 115 -15.32 33.60 89.95
N ALA A 116 -14.05 34.02 90.08
CA ALA A 116 -13.45 34.28 91.38
C ALA A 116 -14.22 35.35 92.18
N ASP A 117 -14.63 36.45 91.52
CA ASP A 117 -15.47 37.51 92.14
C ASP A 117 -16.89 37.03 92.49
N LEU A 118 -17.44 36.10 91.71
CA LEU A 118 -18.73 35.46 91.97
C LEU A 118 -18.67 34.43 93.11
N GLU A 119 -17.60 33.64 93.20
CA GLU A 119 -17.39 32.66 94.26
C GLU A 119 -17.28 33.33 95.63
N GLU A 120 -16.56 34.45 95.73
CA GLU A 120 -16.49 35.24 96.96
C GLU A 120 -17.88 35.75 97.41
N LYS A 121 -18.73 36.15 96.45
CA LYS A 121 -20.12 36.58 96.72
C LYS A 121 -21.04 35.42 97.10
N ILE A 122 -20.87 34.26 96.48
CA ILE A 122 -21.63 33.03 96.80
C ILE A 122 -21.31 32.57 98.23
N ASP A 123 -20.02 32.53 98.60
CA ASP A 123 -19.58 32.13 99.94
C ASP A 123 -20.10 33.09 101.02
N ALA A 124 -20.09 34.40 100.74
CA ALA A 124 -20.66 35.42 101.64
C ALA A 124 -22.19 35.30 101.81
N ALA A 125 -22.94 34.99 100.73
CA ALA A 125 -24.38 34.79 100.79
C ALA A 125 -24.76 33.49 101.51
N ALA A 126 -24.00 32.40 101.28
CA ALA A 126 -24.19 31.11 101.95
C ALA A 126 -23.94 31.20 103.47
N GLY A 127 -22.91 31.95 103.90
CA GLY A 127 -22.63 32.22 105.31
C GLY A 127 -23.74 32.98 106.05
N ASN A 128 -24.54 33.78 105.33
CA ASN A 128 -25.66 34.56 105.88
C ASN A 128 -27.02 33.82 105.85
N SER A 129 -27.07 32.56 105.41
CA SER A 129 -28.31 31.76 105.26
C SER A 129 -29.35 32.33 104.26
N ASP A 130 -28.95 33.20 103.33
CA ASP A 130 -29.82 33.72 102.27
C ASP A 130 -29.77 32.82 101.03
N LEU A 131 -30.55 31.74 101.10
CA LEU A 131 -30.57 30.66 100.10
C LEU A 131 -31.08 31.12 98.72
N LEU A 132 -31.88 32.20 98.65
CA LEU A 132 -32.38 32.76 97.38
C LEU A 132 -31.27 33.50 96.64
N ALA A 133 -30.53 34.38 97.34
CA ALA A 133 -29.40 35.11 96.76
C ALA A 133 -28.26 34.18 96.29
N ALA A 134 -27.96 33.12 97.06
CA ALA A 134 -26.97 32.13 96.66
C ALA A 134 -27.39 31.33 95.41
N GLY A 135 -28.69 31.04 95.26
CA GLY A 135 -29.23 30.36 94.07
C GLY A 135 -29.13 31.20 92.79
N ASP A 136 -29.42 32.50 92.87
CA ASP A 136 -29.31 33.43 91.74
C ASP A 136 -27.85 33.62 91.30
N LEU A 137 -26.90 33.72 92.24
CA LEU A 137 -25.47 33.81 91.92
C LEU A 137 -24.93 32.50 91.29
N PHE A 138 -25.45 31.34 91.68
CA PHE A 138 -25.09 30.07 91.05
C PHE A 138 -25.62 29.96 89.61
N LEU A 139 -26.82 30.48 89.33
CA LEU A 139 -27.35 30.61 87.97
C LEU A 139 -26.49 31.55 87.11
N GLU A 140 -25.97 32.63 87.68
CA GLU A 140 -25.07 33.55 87.00
C GLU A 140 -23.70 32.92 86.69
N LYS A 141 -23.14 32.16 87.65
CA LYS A 141 -21.95 31.33 87.40
C LYS A 141 -22.16 30.34 86.25
N ASN A 142 -23.29 29.63 86.22
CA ASN A 142 -23.63 28.72 85.13
C ASN A 142 -23.78 29.45 83.77
N ARG A 143 -24.32 30.67 83.75
CA ARG A 143 -24.38 31.50 82.53
C ARG A 143 -22.98 31.86 82.04
N LEU A 144 -22.07 32.25 82.92
CA LEU A 144 -20.67 32.52 82.55
C LEU A 144 -19.96 31.28 82.03
N THR A 145 -20.19 30.11 82.63
CA THR A 145 -19.60 28.84 82.16
C THR A 145 -20.09 28.52 80.76
N LYS A 146 -21.40 28.70 80.50
CA LYS A 146 -21.97 28.51 79.17
C LYS A 146 -21.41 29.51 78.16
N ASN A 147 -21.28 30.78 78.53
CA ASN A 147 -20.69 31.80 77.65
C ASN A 147 -19.23 31.48 77.30
N LEU A 148 -18.43 31.02 78.26
CA LEU A 148 -17.07 30.56 77.98
C LEU A 148 -17.09 29.37 77.02
N GLU A 149 -17.94 28.37 77.25
CA GLU A 149 -18.05 27.22 76.35
C GLU A 149 -18.44 27.64 74.92
N ASP A 150 -19.39 28.56 74.78
CA ASP A 150 -19.80 29.12 73.49
C ASP A 150 -18.64 29.90 72.82
N ASP A 151 -17.90 30.72 73.56
CA ASP A 151 -16.74 31.49 73.06
C ASP A 151 -15.60 30.57 72.61
N LEU A 152 -15.24 29.57 73.42
CA LEU A 152 -14.18 28.61 73.10
C LEU A 152 -14.57 27.77 71.88
N ASN A 153 -15.82 27.30 71.80
CA ASN A 153 -16.32 26.58 70.63
C ASN A 153 -16.30 27.45 69.37
N GLY A 154 -16.67 28.73 69.48
CA GLY A 154 -16.59 29.70 68.38
C GLY A 154 -15.17 29.91 67.87
N ILE A 155 -14.20 30.08 68.77
CA ILE A 155 -12.78 30.26 68.40
C ILE A 155 -12.21 28.99 67.75
N VAL A 156 -12.54 27.81 68.28
CA VAL A 156 -12.11 26.53 67.70
C VAL A 156 -12.76 26.29 66.33
N ALA A 157 -14.00 26.72 66.11
CA ALA A 157 -14.63 26.68 64.80
C ALA A 157 -13.91 27.60 63.81
N GLU A 158 -13.55 28.83 64.20
CA GLU A 158 -12.75 29.74 63.38
C GLU A 158 -11.38 29.14 63.01
N TYR A 159 -10.72 28.47 63.96
CA TYR A 159 -9.48 27.73 63.71
C TYR A 159 -9.66 26.62 62.67
N ARG A 160 -10.71 25.79 62.81
CA ARG A 160 -11.00 24.71 61.85
C ARG A 160 -11.22 25.27 60.45
N THR A 161 -12.03 26.31 60.31
CA THR A 161 -12.25 26.99 59.03
C THR A 161 -10.95 27.56 58.46
N ALA A 162 -10.06 28.11 59.29
CA ALA A 162 -8.76 28.59 58.84
C ALA A 162 -7.86 27.45 58.31
N MET A 163 -7.86 26.28 58.96
CA MET A 163 -7.10 25.11 58.50
C MET A 163 -7.71 24.49 57.25
N GLU A 164 -9.03 24.38 57.15
CA GLU A 164 -9.73 23.92 55.94
C GLU A 164 -9.41 24.81 54.73
N ASN A 165 -9.40 26.14 54.92
CA ASN A 165 -8.98 27.07 53.87
C ASN A 165 -7.52 26.86 53.46
N LEU A 166 -6.65 26.57 54.42
CA LEU A 166 -5.24 26.27 54.15
C LEU A 166 -5.13 24.97 53.33
N ASP A 167 -5.83 23.90 53.71
CA ASP A 167 -5.87 22.64 52.94
C ASP A 167 -6.39 22.84 51.50
N GLN A 168 -7.36 23.74 51.29
CA GLN A 168 -7.83 24.09 49.95
C GLN A 168 -6.74 24.76 49.11
N VAL A 169 -5.92 25.64 49.68
CA VAL A 169 -4.78 26.26 48.95
C VAL A 169 -3.74 25.18 48.60
N ALA A 170 -3.48 24.22 49.50
CA ALA A 170 -2.58 23.10 49.22
C ALA A 170 -3.10 22.24 48.05
N LEU A 171 -4.38 21.88 48.07
CA LEU A 171 -5.02 21.11 47.00
C LEU A 171 -4.99 21.83 45.65
N GLN A 172 -5.29 23.14 45.64
CA GLN A 172 -5.20 23.97 44.42
C GLN A 172 -3.77 24.03 43.88
N THR A 173 -2.78 24.11 44.77
CA THR A 173 -1.36 24.10 44.41
C THR A 173 -0.96 22.77 43.76
N ALA A 174 -1.33 21.65 44.38
CA ALA A 174 -1.07 20.31 43.85
C ALA A 174 -1.74 20.08 42.48
N ASN A 175 -3.01 20.46 42.34
CA ASN A 175 -3.74 20.33 41.07
C ASN A 175 -3.13 21.20 39.97
N SER A 176 -2.66 22.41 40.30
CA SER A 176 -2.00 23.29 39.34
C SER A 176 -0.65 22.71 38.86
N MET A 177 0.11 22.07 39.75
CA MET A 177 1.33 21.36 39.38
C MET A 177 1.04 20.16 38.47
N LEU A 178 0.04 19.34 38.83
CA LEU A 178 -0.35 18.17 38.02
C LEU A 178 -0.84 18.57 36.63
N THR A 179 -1.64 19.64 36.54
CA THR A 179 -2.14 20.18 35.28
C THR A 179 -0.97 20.65 34.39
N ALA A 180 -0.01 21.41 34.95
CA ALA A 180 1.14 21.87 34.19
C ALA A 180 2.02 20.73 33.64
N ILE A 181 2.14 19.61 34.36
CA ILE A 181 2.87 18.42 33.89
C ILE A 181 2.09 17.70 32.79
N ASN A 182 0.78 17.50 32.98
CA ASN A 182 -0.07 16.78 32.03
C ASN A 182 -0.32 17.55 30.73
N ASP A 183 -0.30 18.88 30.77
CA ASP A 183 -0.40 19.74 29.58
C ASP A 183 0.86 19.66 28.70
N LEU A 184 2.01 19.28 29.27
CA LEU A 184 3.27 19.15 28.54
C LEU A 184 3.49 17.75 27.99
N VAL A 185 3.21 16.72 28.80
CA VAL A 185 3.37 15.32 28.43
C VAL A 185 2.19 14.54 28.94
N GLU A 186 1.53 13.78 28.08
CA GLU A 186 0.41 12.94 28.50
C GLU A 186 0.86 11.92 29.59
N PRO A 187 0.00 11.61 30.59
CA PRO A 187 0.37 10.73 31.70
C PRO A 187 0.96 9.37 31.31
N SER A 188 0.53 8.80 30.18
CA SER A 188 1.01 7.53 29.63
C SER A 188 2.48 7.56 29.19
N LYS A 189 3.04 8.74 28.89
CA LYS A 189 4.39 8.91 28.33
C LYS A 189 5.40 9.54 29.31
N GLN A 190 5.04 9.63 30.59
CA GLN A 190 5.89 10.22 31.64
C GLN A 190 6.85 9.21 32.30
N GLY A 191 6.99 7.99 31.77
CA GLY A 191 7.70 6.88 32.44
C GLY A 191 9.23 6.92 32.36
N SER A 192 9.81 7.56 31.34
CA SER A 192 11.27 7.74 31.19
C SER A 192 11.60 9.07 30.50
N ARG A 193 12.87 9.48 30.56
CA ARG A 193 13.37 10.67 29.85
C ARG A 193 13.16 10.56 28.34
N GLU A 194 13.33 9.36 27.79
CA GLU A 194 13.24 9.10 26.36
C GLU A 194 11.78 9.10 25.90
N GLN A 195 10.86 8.49 26.67
CA GLN A 195 9.42 8.56 26.41
C GLN A 195 8.88 9.98 26.47
N VAL A 196 9.36 10.77 27.44
CA VAL A 196 9.09 12.21 27.52
C VAL A 196 9.64 12.93 26.30
N GLY A 197 10.86 12.60 25.86
CA GLY A 197 11.47 13.18 24.66
C GLY A 197 10.68 12.90 23.38
N ALA A 198 10.32 11.64 23.12
CA ALA A 198 9.50 11.24 21.98
C ALA A 198 8.12 11.92 22.02
N ALA A 199 7.48 11.96 23.19
CA ALA A 199 6.20 12.66 23.35
C ALA A 199 6.27 14.17 23.04
N LEU A 200 7.35 14.83 23.49
CA LEU A 200 7.54 16.27 23.33
C LEU A 200 7.96 16.67 21.92
N PHE A 201 8.63 15.80 21.19
CA PHE A 201 9.24 16.14 19.90
C PHE A 201 8.69 15.31 18.74
N ASN A 202 7.54 14.64 18.92
CA ASN A 202 6.89 13.81 17.89
C ASN A 202 6.50 14.57 16.61
N ASP A 203 6.43 15.90 16.67
CA ASP A 203 6.21 16.76 15.50
C ASP A 203 7.53 17.18 14.82
N ILE A 204 8.68 16.76 15.35
CA ILE A 204 10.04 16.96 14.82
C ILE A 204 10.66 15.59 14.51
N PRO A 205 10.45 15.05 13.30
CA PRO A 205 10.78 13.66 12.97
C PRO A 205 12.21 13.22 13.30
N VAL A 206 13.20 14.11 13.13
CA VAL A 206 14.61 13.78 13.41
C VAL A 206 14.90 13.65 14.91
N LEU A 207 14.28 14.49 15.75
CA LEU A 207 14.47 14.43 17.20
C LEU A 207 13.67 13.30 17.82
N ASP A 208 12.43 13.13 17.37
CA ASP A 208 11.60 11.97 17.68
C ASP A 208 12.35 10.67 17.36
N GLY A 209 12.87 10.55 16.13
CA GLY A 209 13.59 9.36 15.71
C GLY A 209 14.89 9.10 16.48
N HIS A 210 15.62 10.14 16.92
CA HIS A 210 16.78 9.93 17.78
C HIS A 210 16.38 9.41 19.18
N ASN A 211 15.31 9.96 19.76
CA ASN A 211 14.80 9.52 21.07
C ASN A 211 14.24 8.10 21.01
N GLU A 212 13.47 7.77 19.96
CA GLU A 212 12.97 6.41 19.73
C GLU A 212 14.10 5.42 19.50
N TRP A 213 15.18 5.83 18.81
CA TRP A 213 16.37 5.00 18.68
C TRP A 213 17.06 4.74 20.02
N GLU A 214 17.26 5.75 20.86
CA GLU A 214 17.83 5.57 22.21
C GLU A 214 16.96 4.65 23.07
N ASN A 215 15.63 4.80 23.00
CA ASN A 215 14.68 3.91 23.67
C ASN A 215 14.79 2.48 23.14
N ALA A 216 14.84 2.30 21.82
CA ALA A 216 15.00 1.00 21.20
C ALA A 216 16.30 0.30 21.60
N GLN A 217 17.41 1.04 21.69
CA GLN A 217 18.69 0.52 22.16
C GLN A 217 18.67 0.07 23.63
N LYS A 218 17.74 0.57 24.46
CA LYS A 218 17.53 0.08 25.83
C LYS A 218 16.67 -1.18 25.88
N ILE A 219 15.65 -1.26 25.03
CA ILE A 219 14.69 -2.37 25.02
C ILE A 219 15.24 -3.60 24.28
N ALA A 220 15.95 -3.40 23.18
CA ALA A 220 16.48 -4.48 22.33
C ALA A 220 17.32 -5.52 23.09
N PRO A 221 18.24 -5.14 24.02
CA PRO A 221 18.96 -6.11 24.85
C PRO A 221 18.05 -6.97 25.73
N GLU A 222 16.94 -6.43 26.25
CA GLU A 222 15.97 -7.17 27.07
C GLU A 222 15.28 -8.26 26.23
N ILE A 223 14.84 -7.90 25.02
CA ILE A 223 14.23 -8.83 24.06
C ILE A 223 15.26 -9.89 23.64
N ALA A 224 16.47 -9.49 23.29
CA ALA A 224 17.55 -10.37 22.87
C ALA A 224 17.92 -11.40 23.95
N SER A 225 17.90 -11.00 25.23
CA SER A 225 18.12 -11.92 26.35
C SER A 225 17.03 -12.99 26.43
N MET A 226 15.77 -12.66 26.13
CA MET A 226 14.69 -13.64 26.10
C MET A 226 14.79 -14.55 24.86
N ILE A 227 15.14 -13.99 23.70
CA ILE A 227 15.37 -14.76 22.47
C ILE A 227 16.43 -15.83 22.71
N ARG A 228 17.55 -15.49 23.35
CA ARG A 228 18.66 -16.42 23.64
C ARG A 228 18.40 -17.40 24.78
N ASN A 229 17.31 -17.23 25.54
CA ASN A 229 17.03 -18.14 26.64
C ASN A 229 16.63 -19.53 26.09
N PRO A 230 17.40 -20.60 26.38
CA PRO A 230 17.09 -21.94 25.89
C PRO A 230 15.92 -22.59 26.66
N ASN A 231 15.56 -22.06 27.84
CA ASN A 231 14.59 -22.67 28.77
C ASN A 231 13.40 -21.73 29.01
N LEU A 232 12.61 -21.46 27.97
CA LEU A 232 11.42 -20.60 28.05
C LEU A 232 10.23 -21.38 28.64
N THR A 233 9.62 -20.83 29.69
CA THR A 233 8.34 -21.32 30.23
C THR A 233 7.15 -20.73 29.45
N ASN A 234 5.94 -21.29 29.63
CA ASN A 234 4.74 -20.71 29.03
C ASN A 234 4.45 -19.30 29.60
N GLU A 235 4.78 -19.08 30.88
CA GLU A 235 4.70 -17.78 31.53
C GLU A 235 5.68 -16.78 30.92
N ASP A 236 6.92 -17.20 30.60
CA ASP A 236 7.89 -16.34 29.91
C ASP A 236 7.40 -15.95 28.51
N ILE A 237 6.79 -16.89 27.78
CA ILE A 237 6.25 -16.64 26.44
C ILE A 237 5.05 -15.70 26.49
N LYS A 238 4.18 -15.85 27.50
CA LYS A 238 3.09 -14.90 27.73
C LYS A 238 3.64 -13.51 28.08
N ALA A 239 4.63 -13.43 28.96
CA ALA A 239 5.27 -12.16 29.31
C ALA A 239 5.93 -11.50 28.09
N PHE A 240 6.57 -12.29 27.23
CA PHE A 240 7.13 -11.83 25.96
C PHE A 240 6.03 -11.28 25.04
N HIS A 241 4.94 -12.02 24.87
CA HIS A 241 3.79 -11.59 24.07
C HIS A 241 3.24 -10.25 24.57
N ASP A 242 2.90 -10.19 25.86
CA ASP A 242 2.20 -9.05 26.46
C ASP A 242 3.08 -7.79 26.52
N LYS A 243 4.41 -7.94 26.65
CA LYS A 243 5.34 -6.81 26.77
C LYS A 243 5.98 -6.39 25.44
N TYR A 244 6.39 -7.33 24.59
CA TYR A 244 7.28 -7.04 23.46
C TYR A 244 6.73 -7.35 22.08
N ALA A 245 5.80 -8.31 21.93
CA ALA A 245 5.40 -8.75 20.59
C ALA A 245 4.87 -7.60 19.70
N GLY A 246 4.03 -6.72 20.26
CA GLY A 246 3.52 -5.56 19.53
C GLY A 246 4.58 -4.51 19.17
N MET A 247 5.77 -4.55 19.77
CA MET A 247 6.86 -3.61 19.50
C MET A 247 7.75 -4.08 18.34
N LEU A 248 7.73 -5.37 17.97
CA LEU A 248 8.66 -5.92 16.97
C LEU A 248 8.37 -5.44 15.54
N SER A 249 7.17 -4.91 15.28
CA SER A 249 6.80 -4.28 14.01
C SER A 249 7.16 -2.79 13.93
N ASN A 250 7.69 -2.19 15.01
CA ASN A 250 8.23 -0.83 14.99
C ASN A 250 9.66 -0.85 14.41
N PRO A 251 9.98 0.01 13.43
CA PRO A 251 11.26 -0.02 12.72
C PRO A 251 12.48 0.29 13.58
N PHE A 252 12.37 1.12 14.62
CA PHE A 252 13.46 1.36 15.56
C PHE A 252 13.79 0.10 16.36
N ILE A 253 12.76 -0.53 16.93
CA ILE A 253 12.90 -1.75 17.75
C ILE A 253 13.40 -2.92 16.90
N ALA A 254 12.85 -3.11 15.69
CA ALA A 254 13.26 -4.17 14.79
C ALA A 254 14.76 -4.07 14.44
N ASN A 255 15.22 -2.89 14.00
CA ASN A 255 16.62 -2.69 13.61
C ASN A 255 17.57 -2.74 14.82
N ALA A 256 17.19 -2.18 15.97
CA ALA A 256 18.00 -2.28 17.19
C ALA A 256 18.08 -3.73 17.69
N LEU A 257 17.00 -4.49 17.61
CA LEU A 257 16.97 -5.91 17.98
C LEU A 257 17.88 -6.75 17.08
N MET A 258 17.82 -6.55 15.76
CA MET A 258 18.68 -7.30 14.83
C MET A 258 20.17 -6.92 14.95
N ASP A 259 20.48 -5.76 15.52
CA ASP A 259 21.86 -5.42 15.93
C ASP A 259 22.29 -6.15 17.23
N GLU A 260 21.31 -6.69 17.97
CA GLU A 260 21.51 -7.44 19.20
C GLU A 260 21.62 -8.95 18.98
N VAL A 261 20.91 -9.53 18.00
CA VAL A 261 20.79 -10.98 17.77
C VAL A 261 21.28 -11.40 16.40
N THR A 262 21.70 -12.66 16.25
CA THR A 262 21.98 -13.24 14.94
C THR A 262 20.73 -13.89 14.33
N ALA A 263 20.73 -14.15 13.03
CA ALA A 263 19.73 -14.94 12.34
C ALA A 263 19.60 -16.35 12.97
N ASP A 264 20.72 -16.96 13.41
CA ASP A 264 20.70 -18.23 14.15
C ASP A 264 19.95 -18.11 15.48
N ASP A 265 20.19 -17.05 16.26
CA ASP A 265 19.46 -16.79 17.52
C ASP A 265 17.95 -16.70 17.25
N VAL A 266 17.55 -15.96 16.20
CA VAL A 266 16.15 -15.77 15.77
C VAL A 266 15.52 -17.09 15.34
N TYR A 267 16.17 -17.86 14.48
CA TYR A 267 15.63 -19.11 13.93
C TYR A 267 15.45 -20.17 15.02
N ARG A 268 16.41 -20.32 15.94
CA ARG A 268 16.26 -21.24 17.06
C ARG A 268 15.17 -20.80 18.03
N PHE A 269 15.03 -19.50 18.26
CA PHE A 269 13.94 -18.97 19.08
C PHE A 269 12.58 -19.27 18.46
N ALA A 270 12.42 -19.00 17.16
CA ALA A 270 11.20 -19.30 16.42
C ALA A 270 10.82 -20.78 16.52
N LEU A 271 11.79 -21.69 16.39
CA LEU A 271 11.58 -23.12 16.58
C LEU A 271 11.15 -23.48 18.00
N ARG A 272 11.82 -22.94 19.03
CA ARG A 272 11.46 -23.19 20.44
C ARG A 272 10.04 -22.75 20.77
N ILE A 273 9.57 -21.64 20.21
CA ILE A 273 8.24 -21.10 20.53
C ILE A 273 7.13 -21.60 19.61
N SER A 274 7.47 -22.28 18.51
CA SER A 274 6.49 -22.82 17.55
C SER A 274 5.43 -23.67 18.26
N PRO A 275 4.13 -23.48 17.93
CA PRO A 275 3.05 -24.19 18.63
C PRO A 275 3.01 -25.70 18.35
N GLY A 276 3.71 -26.20 17.32
CA GLY A 276 3.79 -27.62 16.96
C GLY A 276 2.45 -28.23 16.52
N SER A 277 2.40 -29.57 16.38
CA SER A 277 1.20 -30.31 15.93
C SER A 277 0.26 -30.74 17.07
N GLU A 278 0.74 -30.77 18.32
CA GLU A 278 0.00 -31.25 19.49
C GLU A 278 -0.34 -30.12 20.47
N GLY A 279 -1.41 -29.38 20.19
CA GLY A 279 -2.32 -28.87 21.21
C GLY A 279 -1.73 -28.02 22.36
N SER A 280 -1.11 -26.88 22.05
CA SER A 280 -1.33 -25.74 22.95
C SER A 280 -2.83 -25.42 22.94
N ASP A 281 -3.37 -24.96 24.08
CA ASP A 281 -4.75 -24.44 24.07
C ASP A 281 -4.89 -23.40 22.94
N GLY A 282 -6.09 -23.23 22.37
CA GLY A 282 -6.26 -22.37 21.20
C GLY A 282 -5.72 -20.94 21.41
N LYS A 283 -5.69 -20.46 22.66
CA LYS A 283 -5.20 -19.12 23.02
C LYS A 283 -3.67 -19.04 23.12
N GLN A 284 -3.01 -20.09 23.62
CA GLN A 284 -1.55 -20.21 23.70
C GLN A 284 -0.95 -20.39 22.30
N ALA A 285 -1.59 -21.17 21.44
CA ALA A 285 -1.21 -21.28 20.03
C ALA A 285 -1.28 -19.92 19.33
N GLU A 286 -2.36 -19.16 19.59
CA GLU A 286 -2.58 -17.84 19.02
C GLU A 286 -1.53 -16.82 19.50
N ALA A 287 -1.20 -16.76 20.80
CA ALA A 287 -0.16 -15.89 21.32
C ALA A 287 1.23 -16.21 20.72
N ARG A 288 1.56 -17.49 20.56
CA ARG A 288 2.83 -17.93 19.91
C ARG A 288 2.86 -17.54 18.43
N ASN A 289 1.77 -17.77 17.71
CA ASN A 289 1.65 -17.34 16.31
C ASN A 289 1.75 -15.82 16.17
N ALA A 290 1.16 -15.05 17.09
CA ALA A 290 1.27 -13.60 17.12
C ALA A 290 2.72 -13.16 17.31
N ILE A 291 3.46 -13.76 18.25
CA ILE A 291 4.91 -13.50 18.42
C ILE A 291 5.66 -13.78 17.11
N LEU A 292 5.42 -14.94 16.49
CA LEU A 292 6.14 -15.36 15.27
C LEU A 292 5.87 -14.44 14.08
N ARG A 293 4.62 -13.97 13.91
CA ARG A 293 4.28 -12.96 12.87
C ARG A 293 5.00 -11.64 13.12
N GLN A 294 5.02 -11.16 14.36
CA GLN A 294 5.68 -9.92 14.73
C GLN A 294 7.21 -10.04 14.62
N LEU A 295 7.78 -11.20 14.92
CA LEU A 295 9.19 -11.52 14.65
C LEU A 295 9.48 -11.52 13.15
N GLY A 296 8.57 -12.05 12.33
CA GLY A 296 8.64 -11.96 10.87
C GLY A 296 8.64 -10.53 10.35
N ALA A 297 7.84 -9.64 10.95
CA ALA A 297 7.86 -8.21 10.63
C ALA A 297 9.22 -7.58 10.97
N ALA A 298 9.81 -7.91 12.13
CA ALA A 298 11.16 -7.46 12.48
C ALA A 298 12.22 -7.95 11.48
N VAL A 299 12.13 -9.21 11.04
CA VAL A 299 13.00 -9.77 10.00
C VAL A 299 12.86 -8.99 8.70
N ALA A 300 11.64 -8.74 8.21
CA ALA A 300 11.43 -7.96 6.99
C ALA A 300 11.97 -6.53 7.10
N LEU A 301 11.68 -5.82 8.19
CA LEU A 301 12.18 -4.46 8.44
C LEU A 301 13.71 -4.40 8.50
N SER A 302 14.36 -5.42 9.06
CA SER A 302 15.83 -5.47 9.15
C SER A 302 16.53 -5.66 7.80
N THR A 303 15.80 -6.03 6.75
CA THR A 303 16.32 -6.01 5.37
C THR A 303 16.34 -4.59 4.76
N GLY A 304 15.91 -3.57 5.52
CA GLY A 304 15.72 -2.20 5.06
C GLY A 304 14.30 -1.92 4.53
N GLY A 305 13.36 -2.81 4.81
CA GLY A 305 11.95 -2.66 4.44
C GLY A 305 11.22 -1.61 5.26
N THR A 306 9.95 -1.39 4.92
CA THR A 306 9.07 -0.42 5.60
C THR A 306 7.82 -1.10 6.16
N ASN A 307 7.26 -0.54 7.23
CA ASN A 307 5.94 -0.91 7.74
C ASN A 307 5.05 0.33 7.84
N LEU A 308 4.16 0.47 6.87
CA LEU A 308 3.25 1.62 6.74
C LEU A 308 1.84 1.32 7.24
N ASP A 309 1.68 0.28 8.06
CA ASP A 309 0.43 0.09 8.79
C ASP A 309 0.14 1.33 9.65
N SER A 310 -1.15 1.66 9.80
CA SER A 310 -1.59 2.84 10.55
C SER A 310 -1.02 2.94 11.97
N ALA A 311 -0.72 1.81 12.62
CA ALA A 311 -0.14 1.77 13.94
C ALA A 311 1.35 2.14 13.99
N THR A 312 2.09 2.02 12.89
CA THR A 312 3.55 2.21 12.82
C THR A 312 3.99 3.26 11.80
N ALA A 313 3.08 3.78 10.97
CA ALA A 313 3.41 4.70 9.87
C ALA A 313 4.16 5.96 10.35
N ALA A 314 3.75 6.56 11.48
CA ALA A 314 4.44 7.72 12.05
C ALA A 314 5.86 7.38 12.51
N ASP A 315 6.04 6.24 13.18
CA ASP A 315 7.36 5.76 13.60
C ASP A 315 8.25 5.46 12.39
N GLN A 316 7.67 4.93 11.31
CA GLN A 316 8.37 4.67 10.05
C GLN A 316 8.84 5.95 9.38
N GLU A 317 8.02 6.99 9.34
CA GLU A 317 8.42 8.31 8.82
C GLU A 317 9.56 8.91 9.65
N SER A 318 9.43 8.91 10.99
CA SER A 318 10.48 9.37 11.91
C SER A 318 11.77 8.56 11.74
N PHE A 319 11.69 7.24 11.58
CA PHE A 319 12.84 6.36 11.37
C PHE A 319 13.57 6.72 10.08
N LEU A 320 12.84 6.86 8.97
CA LEU A 320 13.44 7.21 7.68
C LEU A 320 14.07 8.61 7.70
N ALA A 321 13.43 9.58 8.36
CA ALA A 321 13.97 10.93 8.51
C ALA A 321 15.26 10.97 9.34
N ALA A 322 15.35 10.15 10.40
CA ALA A 322 16.52 10.10 11.28
C ALA A 322 17.62 9.13 10.79
N ARG A 323 17.30 8.19 9.88
CA ARG A 323 18.12 7.02 9.51
C ARG A 323 19.60 7.31 9.31
N ALA A 324 19.92 8.38 8.57
CA ALA A 324 21.30 8.75 8.23
C ALA A 324 22.17 9.11 9.46
N GLY A 325 21.55 9.52 10.57
CA GLY A 325 22.23 9.86 11.82
C GLY A 325 22.17 8.78 12.90
N LEU A 326 21.43 7.69 12.68
CA LEU A 326 21.30 6.61 13.67
C LEU A 326 22.53 5.71 13.63
N LEU A 327 23.05 5.40 14.81
CA LEU A 327 24.23 4.53 14.98
C LEU A 327 23.88 3.35 15.88
N GLY A 328 24.11 2.15 15.37
CA GLY A 328 24.09 0.90 16.12
C GLY A 328 25.35 0.68 16.94
N LYS A 329 25.49 -0.53 17.46
CA LYS A 329 26.67 -1.00 18.18
C LYS A 329 27.93 -0.77 17.37
N GLN A 330 28.98 -0.43 18.10
CA GLN A 330 30.32 -0.17 17.55
C GLN A 330 30.33 0.99 16.53
N GLY A 331 29.31 1.85 16.54
CA GLY A 331 29.22 2.99 15.63
C GLY A 331 28.84 2.64 14.20
N ARG A 332 28.23 1.46 13.98
CA ARG A 332 27.73 1.06 12.66
C ARG A 332 26.55 1.92 12.25
N THR A 333 26.52 2.33 10.98
CA THR A 333 25.35 2.98 10.38
C THR A 333 24.23 1.96 10.13
N VAL A 334 22.98 2.41 10.01
CA VAL A 334 21.84 1.53 9.68
C VAL A 334 22.08 0.78 8.36
N ASP A 335 22.66 1.43 7.35
CA ASP A 335 22.94 0.77 6.06
C ASP A 335 23.98 -0.36 6.17
N GLN A 336 24.95 -0.22 7.09
CA GLN A 336 25.89 -1.30 7.42
C GLN A 336 25.20 -2.42 8.19
N MET A 337 24.32 -2.08 9.13
CA MET A 337 23.54 -3.08 9.87
C MET A 337 22.68 -3.94 8.94
N VAL A 338 21.98 -3.31 7.98
CA VAL A 338 21.19 -4.04 6.97
C VAL A 338 22.07 -4.97 6.13
N ALA A 339 23.27 -4.52 5.75
CA ALA A 339 24.22 -5.35 4.99
C ALA A 339 24.67 -6.58 5.80
N ASP A 340 25.09 -6.36 7.04
CA ASP A 340 25.52 -7.43 7.96
C ASP A 340 24.39 -8.44 8.16
N GLN A 341 23.15 -7.95 8.31
CA GLN A 341 21.97 -8.77 8.55
C GLN A 341 21.61 -9.64 7.34
N LEU A 342 21.67 -9.10 6.13
CA LEU A 342 21.43 -9.88 4.91
C LEU A 342 22.46 -11.01 4.74
N ASN A 343 23.73 -10.75 5.05
CA ASN A 343 24.79 -11.76 5.04
C ASN A 343 24.59 -12.83 6.12
N ASP A 344 24.08 -12.44 7.30
CA ASP A 344 23.74 -13.39 8.35
C ASP A 344 22.53 -14.26 7.97
N PHE A 345 21.48 -13.67 7.37
CA PHE A 345 20.33 -14.42 6.84
C PHE A 345 20.73 -15.42 5.75
N GLU A 346 21.66 -15.07 4.87
CA GLU A 346 22.20 -16.01 3.87
C GLU A 346 22.90 -17.20 4.54
N THR A 347 23.77 -16.92 5.51
CA THR A 347 24.58 -17.94 6.20
C THR A 347 23.69 -18.88 7.02
N ALA A 348 22.80 -18.31 7.84
CA ALA A 348 21.83 -19.08 8.62
C ALA A 348 20.80 -19.78 7.71
N GLY A 349 20.40 -19.14 6.62
CA GLY A 349 19.44 -19.66 5.65
C GLY A 349 19.88 -20.98 5.02
N SER A 350 21.18 -21.11 4.74
CA SER A 350 21.78 -22.34 4.19
C SER A 350 22.07 -23.42 5.24
N SER A 351 21.80 -23.15 6.52
CA SER A 351 22.03 -24.07 7.63
C SER A 351 20.79 -24.93 7.94
N SER A 352 21.02 -26.12 8.50
CA SER A 352 19.94 -27.04 8.90
C SER A 352 19.75 -27.04 10.42
N TYR A 353 18.50 -26.91 10.86
CA TYR A 353 18.10 -26.77 12.26
C TYR A 353 17.29 -27.97 12.73
N SER A 354 17.56 -28.50 13.92
CA SER A 354 16.86 -29.70 14.40
C SER A 354 15.48 -29.39 14.96
N PHE A 355 14.47 -30.18 14.57
CA PHE A 355 13.14 -30.11 15.20
C PHE A 355 13.15 -30.52 16.67
N LYS A 356 14.22 -31.15 17.19
CA LYS A 356 14.39 -31.43 18.62
C LYS A 356 14.38 -30.17 19.48
N GLU A 357 14.69 -29.01 18.89
CA GLU A 357 14.60 -27.72 19.57
C GLU A 357 13.17 -27.32 19.95
N ARG A 358 12.13 -27.96 19.37
CA ARG A 358 10.72 -27.78 19.78
C ARG A 358 10.38 -28.38 21.16
N GLY A 359 11.31 -29.10 21.80
CA GLY A 359 11.18 -29.54 23.20
C GLY A 359 10.20 -30.69 23.48
N ASN A 360 9.59 -31.32 22.48
CA ASN A 360 8.60 -32.39 22.66
C ASN A 360 9.17 -33.77 22.25
N GLU A 361 9.45 -34.63 23.24
CA GLU A 361 10.08 -35.96 23.06
C GLU A 361 9.17 -37.02 22.40
N ARG A 362 7.92 -36.69 22.08
CA ARG A 362 7.00 -37.58 21.35
C ARG A 362 6.58 -36.97 20.01
N HIS A 363 7.55 -36.77 19.13
CA HIS A 363 7.26 -36.46 17.73
C HIS A 363 7.26 -37.74 16.89
N PRO A 364 6.12 -38.19 16.33
CA PRO A 364 6.09 -39.25 15.33
C PRO A 364 6.37 -38.69 13.92
N SER A 365 7.39 -37.83 13.75
CA SER A 365 7.77 -37.30 12.43
C SER A 365 8.97 -38.05 11.85
N THR A 366 8.97 -38.23 10.53
CA THR A 366 10.09 -38.72 9.72
C THR A 366 11.08 -37.60 9.33
N LEU A 367 10.88 -36.37 9.82
CA LEU A 367 11.72 -35.19 9.55
C LEU A 367 12.53 -34.84 10.80
N ASP A 368 13.87 -34.88 10.68
CA ASP A 368 14.81 -34.60 11.78
C ASP A 368 15.24 -33.11 11.83
N SER A 369 15.07 -32.37 10.74
CA SER A 369 15.52 -30.99 10.58
C SER A 369 14.70 -30.16 9.59
N ILE A 370 14.91 -28.84 9.63
CA ILE A 370 14.36 -27.82 8.73
C ILE A 370 15.47 -26.86 8.30
N ASP A 371 15.44 -26.41 7.05
CA ASP A 371 16.42 -25.45 6.53
C ASP A 371 16.11 -24.02 6.98
N GLY A 372 17.14 -23.22 7.25
CA GLY A 372 17.00 -21.84 7.68
C GLY A 372 16.21 -20.97 6.70
N ASN A 373 16.35 -21.19 5.38
CA ASN A 373 15.57 -20.51 4.36
C ASN A 373 14.06 -20.79 4.49
N SER A 374 13.68 -21.99 4.93
CA SER A 374 12.28 -22.32 5.22
C SER A 374 11.76 -21.62 6.48
N ILE A 375 12.62 -21.44 7.49
CA ILE A 375 12.28 -20.65 8.70
C ILE A 375 12.10 -19.18 8.32
N PHE A 376 13.04 -18.60 7.58
CA PHE A 376 12.94 -17.24 7.04
C PHE A 376 11.62 -17.03 6.29
N SER A 377 11.35 -17.89 5.31
CA SER A 377 10.18 -17.81 4.43
C SER A 377 8.86 -17.87 5.20
N GLN A 378 8.77 -18.76 6.19
CA GLN A 378 7.57 -18.88 7.02
C GLN A 378 7.38 -17.68 7.95
N LEU A 379 8.46 -17.13 8.52
CA LEU A 379 8.38 -15.93 9.37
C LEU A 379 7.89 -14.72 8.57
N VAL A 380 8.58 -14.38 7.48
CA VAL A 380 8.23 -13.19 6.67
C VAL A 380 6.91 -13.40 5.93
N GLY A 381 6.62 -14.61 5.44
CA GLY A 381 5.34 -14.94 4.81
C GLY A 381 4.17 -14.78 5.77
N ALA A 382 4.28 -15.30 7.00
CA ALA A 382 3.22 -15.14 7.99
C ALA A 382 3.00 -13.68 8.43
N ALA A 383 4.05 -12.85 8.36
CA ALA A 383 3.94 -11.41 8.60
C ALA A 383 3.22 -10.69 7.44
N GLY A 384 3.62 -10.95 6.20
CA GLY A 384 3.00 -10.37 5.00
C GLY A 384 1.52 -10.72 4.85
N GLN A 385 1.12 -11.95 5.21
CA GLN A 385 -0.28 -12.38 5.19
C GLN A 385 -1.23 -11.52 6.04
N VAL A 386 -0.72 -10.91 7.11
CA VAL A 386 -1.54 -10.10 8.03
C VAL A 386 -1.24 -8.60 7.94
N ASN A 387 -0.26 -8.20 7.12
CA ASN A 387 0.16 -6.82 6.96
C ASN A 387 0.57 -6.54 5.50
N PRO A 388 -0.36 -6.08 4.65
CA PRO A 388 -0.05 -5.70 3.26
C PRO A 388 0.78 -4.40 3.16
N ASN A 389 0.98 -3.67 4.26
CA ASN A 389 1.81 -2.47 4.30
C ASN A 389 3.25 -2.74 4.75
N LEU A 390 3.64 -4.02 4.85
CA LEU A 390 5.00 -4.45 5.19
C LEU A 390 5.76 -4.84 3.92
N THR A 391 7.02 -4.40 3.79
CA THR A 391 7.87 -4.72 2.64
C THR A 391 9.21 -5.32 3.04
N LEU A 392 9.85 -6.01 2.09
CA LEU A 392 11.29 -6.27 2.13
C LEU A 392 12.06 -5.04 1.63
N GLY A 393 13.31 -4.85 2.05
CA GLY A 393 14.09 -3.66 1.68
C GLY A 393 14.77 -3.74 0.31
N GLU A 394 15.24 -2.59 -0.17
CA GLU A 394 15.97 -2.47 -1.45
C GLU A 394 17.12 -3.49 -1.57
N ARG A 395 17.94 -3.61 -0.53
CA ARG A 395 19.14 -4.48 -0.51
C ARG A 395 18.81 -5.98 -0.50
N PHE A 396 17.56 -6.37 -0.24
CA PHE A 396 17.13 -7.76 -0.41
C PHE A 396 17.21 -8.20 -1.88
N TYR A 397 16.94 -7.28 -2.81
CA TYR A 397 16.93 -7.54 -4.26
C TYR A 397 18.26 -7.21 -4.95
N THR A 398 19.14 -6.44 -4.31
CA THR A 398 20.43 -6.00 -4.89
C THR A 398 21.63 -6.36 -4.04
N ASP A 399 22.67 -6.86 -4.68
CA ASP A 399 24.01 -7.00 -4.09
C ASP A 399 25.06 -6.44 -5.08
N PRO A 400 25.87 -5.44 -4.69
CA PRO A 400 26.95 -4.92 -5.55
C PRO A 400 28.04 -5.93 -5.87
N ASP A 401 28.28 -6.90 -4.98
CA ASP A 401 29.45 -7.79 -5.00
C ASP A 401 29.11 -9.24 -5.42
N GLY A 402 27.83 -9.52 -5.70
CA GLY A 402 27.37 -10.88 -6.01
C GLY A 402 25.87 -11.00 -6.25
N SER A 403 25.33 -12.18 -5.97
CA SER A 403 23.89 -12.43 -6.07
C SER A 403 23.15 -11.96 -4.82
N SER A 404 22.02 -11.28 -5.00
CA SER A 404 21.18 -10.84 -3.89
C SER A 404 20.54 -12.00 -3.13
N LEU A 405 20.05 -11.74 -1.91
CA LEU A 405 19.34 -12.76 -1.13
C LEU A 405 18.11 -13.28 -1.86
N ALA A 406 17.39 -12.41 -2.59
CA ALA A 406 16.30 -12.81 -3.48
C ALA A 406 16.74 -13.85 -4.52
N GLN A 407 17.85 -13.60 -5.25
CA GLN A 407 18.37 -14.54 -6.24
C GLN A 407 18.80 -15.87 -5.61
N LYS A 408 19.41 -15.83 -4.42
CA LYS A 408 19.82 -17.03 -3.68
C LYS A 408 18.61 -17.85 -3.21
N LEU A 409 17.51 -17.21 -2.82
CA LEU A 409 16.26 -17.89 -2.50
C LEU A 409 15.62 -18.55 -3.73
N VAL A 410 15.64 -17.90 -4.89
CA VAL A 410 15.19 -18.51 -6.16
C VAL A 410 16.05 -19.74 -6.49
N ALA A 411 17.38 -19.64 -6.34
CA ALA A 411 18.28 -20.77 -6.59
C ALA A 411 18.02 -21.95 -5.64
N TRP A 412 17.77 -21.67 -4.36
CA TRP A 412 17.43 -22.69 -3.38
C TRP A 412 16.08 -23.34 -3.68
N ASP A 413 15.05 -22.55 -4.00
CA ASP A 413 13.74 -23.05 -4.40
C ASP A 413 13.83 -23.94 -5.65
N HIS A 414 14.58 -23.52 -6.66
CA HIS A 414 14.81 -24.34 -7.85
C HIS A 414 15.48 -25.67 -7.51
N ALA A 415 16.53 -25.65 -6.68
CA ALA A 415 17.29 -26.84 -6.32
C ALA A 415 16.52 -27.83 -5.44
N THR A 416 15.57 -27.35 -4.63
CA THR A 416 14.88 -28.15 -3.60
C THR A 416 13.37 -28.27 -3.78
N GLN A 417 12.81 -27.62 -4.80
CA GLN A 417 11.40 -27.67 -5.21
C GLN A 417 10.42 -27.26 -4.08
N GLN A 418 10.70 -26.13 -3.41
CA GLN A 418 9.97 -25.72 -2.20
C GLN A 418 8.52 -25.34 -2.49
N GLY A 419 8.23 -24.74 -3.65
CA GLY A 419 6.85 -24.52 -4.08
C GLY A 419 6.03 -25.80 -4.19
N GLU A 420 6.62 -26.88 -4.72
CA GLU A 420 5.96 -28.19 -4.80
C GLU A 420 5.80 -28.81 -3.40
N LEU A 421 6.80 -28.66 -2.51
CA LEU A 421 6.72 -29.11 -1.12
C LEU A 421 5.60 -28.42 -0.36
N ALA A 422 5.48 -27.09 -0.50
CA ALA A 422 4.41 -26.29 0.09
C ALA A 422 3.03 -26.76 -0.39
N TRP A 423 2.88 -26.95 -1.70
CA TRP A 423 1.63 -27.46 -2.29
C TRP A 423 1.24 -28.83 -1.72
N ARG A 424 2.19 -29.78 -1.68
CA ARG A 424 1.97 -31.13 -1.11
C ARG A 424 1.58 -31.05 0.36
N THR A 425 2.20 -30.15 1.11
CA THR A 425 1.93 -29.93 2.53
C THR A 425 0.51 -29.36 2.73
N GLY A 426 0.06 -28.47 1.84
CA GLY A 426 -1.31 -27.94 1.84
C GLY A 426 -2.39 -29.02 1.73
N GLN A 427 -2.11 -30.12 1.03
CA GLN A 427 -3.02 -31.27 0.89
C GLN A 427 -3.17 -32.10 2.18
N LEU A 428 -2.26 -31.94 3.15
CA LEU A 428 -2.35 -32.62 4.43
C LEU A 428 -3.36 -31.93 5.36
N PRO A 429 -4.03 -32.65 6.27
CA PRO A 429 -4.82 -32.05 7.33
C PRO A 429 -3.96 -31.07 8.16
N PRO A 430 -4.51 -29.94 8.66
CA PRO A 430 -3.73 -28.90 9.36
C PRO A 430 -2.75 -29.42 10.42
N LYS A 431 -3.17 -30.40 11.23
CA LYS A 431 -2.33 -31.01 12.28
C LYS A 431 -1.10 -31.78 11.76
N ALA A 432 -1.12 -32.21 10.51
CA ALA A 432 -0.04 -32.96 9.87
C ALA A 432 0.95 -32.06 9.10
N ARG A 433 0.65 -30.76 8.93
CA ARG A 433 1.49 -29.82 8.15
C ARG A 433 2.79 -29.43 8.85
N GLN A 434 2.83 -29.52 10.18
CA GLN A 434 4.02 -29.28 11.02
C GLN A 434 4.69 -27.89 10.84
N LEU A 435 3.93 -26.90 10.36
CA LEU A 435 4.38 -25.54 10.10
C LEU A 435 4.97 -24.86 11.34
N LEU A 436 5.84 -23.87 11.08
CA LEU A 436 6.41 -23.03 12.12
C LEU A 436 5.36 -22.08 12.70
N VAL A 437 4.54 -21.48 11.84
CA VAL A 437 3.57 -20.43 12.16
C VAL A 437 2.24 -20.76 11.47
N GLY A 438 1.13 -20.64 12.20
CA GLY A 438 -0.20 -20.80 11.62
C GLY A 438 -0.46 -22.19 11.03
N ASP A 439 -1.44 -22.27 10.13
CA ASP A 439 -1.86 -23.49 9.44
C ASP A 439 -1.82 -23.40 7.90
N ASP A 440 -1.60 -22.22 7.33
CA ASP A 440 -1.50 -22.04 5.90
C ASP A 440 -0.15 -22.56 5.37
N ALA A 441 -0.17 -23.57 4.49
CA ALA A 441 1.04 -24.14 3.94
C ALA A 441 1.70 -23.25 2.87
N SER A 442 1.02 -22.23 2.37
CA SER A 442 1.52 -21.34 1.33
C SER A 442 2.81 -20.62 1.73
N ILE A 443 2.99 -20.30 3.01
CA ILE A 443 4.19 -19.61 3.55
C ILE A 443 5.45 -20.49 3.59
N LEU A 444 5.33 -21.80 3.32
CA LEU A 444 6.50 -22.65 3.06
C LEU A 444 7.13 -22.35 1.70
N ASP A 445 6.35 -21.82 0.77
CA ASP A 445 6.82 -21.41 -0.53
C ASP A 445 7.57 -20.08 -0.40
N PRO A 446 8.91 -20.07 -0.54
CA PRO A 446 9.72 -18.86 -0.39
C PRO A 446 9.33 -17.76 -1.38
N MET A 447 8.90 -18.16 -2.59
CA MET A 447 8.54 -17.21 -3.62
C MET A 447 7.18 -16.57 -3.32
N HIS A 448 6.22 -17.35 -2.83
CA HIS A 448 4.94 -16.79 -2.37
C HIS A 448 5.13 -15.78 -1.24
N SER A 449 5.96 -16.11 -0.24
CA SER A 449 6.32 -15.18 0.84
C SER A 449 7.02 -13.91 0.33
N MET A 450 7.91 -14.05 -0.64
CA MET A 450 8.57 -12.90 -1.28
C MET A 450 7.55 -12.02 -2.02
N TYR A 451 6.64 -12.58 -2.81
CA TYR A 451 5.67 -11.83 -3.60
C TYR A 451 4.77 -10.96 -2.72
N MET A 452 4.25 -11.50 -1.61
CA MET A 452 3.40 -10.76 -0.66
C MET A 452 4.07 -9.52 -0.05
N LEU A 453 5.41 -9.48 0.00
CA LEU A 453 6.19 -8.38 0.59
C LEU A 453 6.91 -7.52 -0.46
N SER A 454 6.65 -7.81 -1.74
CA SER A 454 7.31 -7.13 -2.87
C SER A 454 6.41 -6.12 -3.56
N ASP A 455 5.11 -6.10 -3.27
CA ASP A 455 4.17 -5.13 -3.82
C ASP A 455 4.29 -3.75 -3.14
N THR A 456 3.82 -2.70 -3.81
CA THR A 456 3.76 -1.35 -3.23
C THR A 456 2.76 -1.34 -2.07
N PRO A 457 3.13 -0.84 -0.87
CA PRO A 457 2.20 -0.71 0.24
C PRO A 457 0.93 0.06 -0.12
N ASP A 458 -0.23 -0.48 0.25
CA ASP A 458 -1.54 0.15 0.05
C ASP A 458 -1.60 1.60 0.58
N ALA A 459 -0.91 1.88 1.69
CA ALA A 459 -0.83 3.19 2.30
C ALA A 459 -0.19 4.27 1.40
N LEU A 460 0.56 3.87 0.37
CA LEU A 460 1.19 4.78 -0.59
C LEU A 460 0.34 5.02 -1.85
N HIS A 461 -0.76 4.30 -2.01
CA HIS A 461 -1.66 4.49 -3.16
C HIS A 461 -2.26 5.91 -3.15
N GLY A 462 -1.83 6.75 -4.09
CA GLY A 462 -2.27 8.14 -4.22
C GLY A 462 -1.41 9.16 -3.45
N VAL A 463 -0.29 8.73 -2.86
CA VAL A 463 0.71 9.60 -2.21
C VAL A 463 1.88 9.80 -3.18
N GLU A 464 2.25 11.05 -3.47
CA GLU A 464 3.24 11.37 -4.51
C GLU A 464 4.63 11.73 -3.98
N GLU A 465 4.72 12.20 -2.74
CA GLU A 465 5.94 12.75 -2.12
C GLU A 465 6.08 12.29 -0.66
N GLY A 466 7.32 12.28 -0.17
CA GLY A 466 7.67 11.95 1.21
C GLY A 466 8.74 10.86 1.32
N ALA A 467 9.41 10.77 2.47
CA ALA A 467 10.48 9.80 2.68
C ALA A 467 10.06 8.33 2.44
N PRO A 468 8.85 7.87 2.83
CA PRO A 468 8.36 6.54 2.47
C PRO A 468 8.26 6.33 0.95
N VAL A 469 7.78 7.33 0.20
CA VAL A 469 7.66 7.26 -1.27
C VAL A 469 9.05 7.18 -1.92
N ASP A 470 10.03 7.91 -1.43
CA ASP A 470 11.39 7.88 -1.97
C ASP A 470 12.08 6.52 -1.75
N VAL A 471 11.90 5.93 -0.57
CA VAL A 471 12.39 4.58 -0.27
C VAL A 471 11.70 3.53 -1.13
N GLU A 472 10.39 3.67 -1.32
CA GLU A 472 9.62 2.76 -2.16
C GLU A 472 10.04 2.83 -3.64
N LYS A 473 10.26 4.04 -4.18
CA LYS A 473 10.81 4.21 -5.54
C LYS A 473 12.16 3.52 -5.70
N ALA A 474 13.06 3.63 -4.72
CA ALA A 474 14.35 2.94 -4.75
C ALA A 474 14.20 1.42 -4.69
N ARG A 475 13.31 0.92 -3.81
CA ARG A 475 12.98 -0.51 -3.69
C ARG A 475 12.41 -1.07 -4.99
N LEU A 476 11.47 -0.37 -5.65
CA LEU A 476 10.90 -0.82 -6.92
C LEU A 476 11.94 -0.85 -8.04
N ILE A 477 12.87 0.10 -8.10
CA ILE A 477 13.99 0.05 -9.05
C ILE A 477 14.85 -1.20 -8.82
N ALA A 478 15.14 -1.53 -7.55
CA ALA A 478 15.88 -2.73 -7.17
C ALA A 478 15.11 -4.03 -7.52
N LEU A 479 13.81 -4.08 -7.24
CA LEU A 479 12.92 -5.18 -7.63
C LEU A 479 12.90 -5.38 -9.16
N ARG A 480 12.75 -4.30 -9.93
CA ARG A 480 12.78 -4.37 -11.41
C ARG A 480 14.11 -4.90 -11.93
N LYS A 481 15.24 -4.47 -11.35
CA LYS A 481 16.56 -5.01 -11.68
C LYS A 481 16.63 -6.52 -11.44
N PHE A 482 16.12 -6.99 -10.30
CA PHE A 482 16.03 -8.42 -10.00
C PHE A 482 15.15 -9.17 -11.00
N LEU A 483 13.95 -8.67 -11.29
CA LEU A 483 12.99 -9.28 -12.21
C LEU A 483 13.49 -9.36 -13.66
N THR A 484 14.36 -8.43 -14.09
CA THR A 484 15.01 -8.43 -15.41
C THR A 484 16.41 -9.04 -15.42
N SER A 485 16.84 -9.65 -14.31
CA SER A 485 18.13 -10.35 -14.25
C SER A 485 18.00 -11.77 -14.80
N ASP A 486 19.11 -12.37 -15.20
CA ASP A 486 19.15 -13.78 -15.54
C ASP A 486 19.07 -14.66 -14.28
N THR A 487 18.46 -15.84 -14.40
CA THR A 487 18.45 -16.87 -13.35
C THR A 487 19.89 -17.25 -12.98
N PRO A 488 20.21 -17.44 -11.70
CA PRO A 488 21.54 -17.87 -11.26
C PRO A 488 21.87 -19.34 -11.57
N PHE A 489 21.02 -20.00 -12.35
CA PHE A 489 21.11 -21.39 -12.80
C PHE A 489 20.58 -21.50 -14.24
N GLU A 490 20.88 -22.62 -14.89
CA GLU A 490 20.35 -22.92 -16.22
C GLU A 490 18.99 -23.60 -16.15
N THR A 491 18.06 -23.19 -17.01
CA THR A 491 16.80 -23.86 -17.31
C THR A 491 16.84 -24.27 -18.78
N ASP A 492 16.63 -25.55 -19.08
CA ASP A 492 16.74 -26.09 -20.45
C ASP A 492 18.09 -25.81 -21.14
N GLY A 493 19.18 -25.74 -20.37
CA GLY A 493 20.56 -25.59 -20.87
C GLY A 493 21.02 -24.15 -21.15
N ALA A 494 20.25 -23.15 -20.71
CA ALA A 494 20.66 -21.74 -20.72
C ALA A 494 20.10 -20.99 -19.50
N GLN A 495 20.71 -19.86 -19.14
CA GLN A 495 20.08 -18.95 -18.18
C GLN A 495 18.82 -18.32 -18.81
N MET A 496 17.87 -17.96 -17.96
CA MET A 496 16.58 -17.41 -18.38
C MET A 496 16.32 -16.10 -17.65
N ASP A 497 15.61 -15.17 -18.29
CA ASP A 497 15.08 -14.00 -17.59
C ASP A 497 14.26 -14.41 -16.35
N MET A 498 14.50 -13.74 -15.22
CA MET A 498 13.89 -14.07 -13.93
C MET A 498 12.36 -13.98 -13.97
N THR A 499 11.79 -12.96 -14.61
CA THR A 499 10.32 -12.84 -14.74
C THR A 499 9.75 -14.00 -15.54
N ARG A 500 10.39 -14.35 -16.65
CA ARG A 500 9.99 -15.49 -17.49
C ARG A 500 10.04 -16.81 -16.73
N TYR A 501 11.10 -17.01 -15.95
CA TYR A 501 11.29 -18.19 -15.13
C TYR A 501 10.20 -18.33 -14.06
N LEU A 502 10.01 -17.28 -13.25
CA LEU A 502 9.04 -17.26 -12.14
C LEU A 502 7.61 -17.40 -12.64
N THR A 503 7.31 -16.90 -13.84
CA THR A 503 5.97 -17.02 -14.43
C THR A 503 5.67 -18.48 -14.82
N GLY A 504 6.43 -19.10 -15.73
CA GLY A 504 6.05 -20.38 -16.34
C GLY A 504 7.01 -21.55 -16.15
N HIS A 505 8.22 -21.33 -15.63
CA HIS A 505 9.21 -22.40 -15.49
C HIS A 505 9.27 -23.04 -14.12
N ARG A 506 8.71 -22.37 -13.13
CA ARG A 506 8.62 -22.84 -11.75
C ARG A 506 7.51 -23.89 -11.51
N THR A 507 7.40 -24.88 -12.39
CA THR A 507 6.39 -25.95 -12.31
C THR A 507 6.97 -27.22 -11.68
N GLY A 508 6.15 -27.99 -10.96
CA GLY A 508 6.56 -29.26 -10.36
C GLY A 508 6.78 -30.37 -11.40
N ASN A 509 7.63 -31.34 -11.07
CA ASN A 509 7.99 -32.44 -11.98
C ASN A 509 7.12 -33.70 -11.79
N GLU A 510 6.56 -33.89 -10.60
CA GLU A 510 5.85 -35.13 -10.22
C GLU A 510 4.37 -34.90 -9.86
N PHE A 511 3.99 -33.67 -9.48
CA PHE A 511 2.68 -33.31 -8.89
C PHE A 511 2.11 -32.04 -9.55
N PRO A 512 0.80 -31.75 -9.42
CA PRO A 512 0.14 -30.65 -10.14
C PRO A 512 0.43 -29.27 -9.52
N PHE A 513 1.68 -29.04 -9.08
CA PHE A 513 2.14 -27.72 -8.70
C PHE A 513 2.49 -26.92 -9.94
N LEU A 514 1.79 -25.81 -10.17
CA LEU A 514 1.86 -25.03 -11.40
C LEU A 514 2.38 -23.60 -11.16
N GLY A 515 3.28 -23.45 -10.18
CA GLY A 515 4.03 -22.20 -9.93
C GLY A 515 3.56 -21.38 -8.74
N PHE A 516 2.27 -21.42 -8.39
CA PHE A 516 1.68 -20.49 -7.43
C PHE A 516 0.74 -21.18 -6.43
N GLN A 517 0.81 -20.76 -5.16
CA GLN A 517 -0.05 -21.30 -4.08
C GLN A 517 -1.46 -20.68 -4.08
N ASP A 518 -1.57 -19.45 -4.57
CA ASP A 518 -2.77 -18.60 -4.53
C ASP A 518 -3.40 -18.40 -5.91
N GLY A 519 -3.03 -19.24 -6.90
CA GLY A 519 -3.42 -19.07 -8.30
C GLY A 519 -2.75 -17.88 -9.00
N GLY A 520 -1.71 -17.30 -8.38
CA GLY A 520 -0.89 -16.20 -8.89
C GLY A 520 -1.39 -14.81 -8.51
N GLU A 521 -2.10 -14.68 -7.38
CA GLU A 521 -2.57 -13.38 -6.88
C GLU A 521 -1.40 -12.45 -6.54
N ALA A 522 -0.56 -12.84 -5.57
CA ALA A 522 0.51 -12.00 -5.07
C ALA A 522 1.60 -11.75 -6.13
N PHE A 523 1.89 -12.75 -6.98
CA PHE A 523 2.84 -12.58 -8.07
C PHE A 523 2.30 -11.64 -9.15
N GLY A 524 1.03 -11.80 -9.54
CA GLY A 524 0.44 -10.96 -10.58
C GLY A 524 0.33 -9.50 -10.16
N ASP A 525 0.05 -9.24 -8.88
CA ASP A 525 0.01 -7.88 -8.31
C ASP A 525 1.39 -7.21 -8.37
N MET A 526 2.39 -7.86 -7.79
CA MET A 526 3.79 -7.42 -7.81
C MET A 526 4.29 -7.15 -9.25
N VAL A 527 3.97 -8.04 -10.21
CA VAL A 527 4.39 -7.87 -11.61
C VAL A 527 3.63 -6.71 -12.28
N ALA A 528 2.35 -6.51 -11.96
CA ALA A 528 1.58 -5.38 -12.48
C ALA A 528 2.17 -4.05 -12.02
N ASP A 529 2.53 -3.92 -10.74
CA ASP A 529 3.19 -2.72 -10.21
C ASP A 529 4.62 -2.54 -10.77
N ALA A 530 5.42 -3.62 -10.79
CA ALA A 530 6.79 -3.57 -11.29
C ALA A 530 6.86 -3.26 -12.81
N SER A 531 5.86 -3.63 -13.60
CA SER A 531 5.84 -3.41 -15.04
C SER A 531 5.10 -2.14 -15.49
N LEU A 532 4.42 -1.43 -14.58
CA LEU A 532 3.62 -0.26 -14.95
C LEU A 532 4.50 0.86 -15.55
N PRO A 533 4.23 1.43 -16.74
CA PRO A 533 4.98 2.57 -17.26
C PRO A 533 4.88 3.80 -16.36
N ASP A 534 5.96 4.58 -16.24
CA ASP A 534 5.93 5.88 -15.56
C ASP A 534 5.35 6.95 -16.49
N LEU A 535 4.03 7.03 -16.57
CA LEU A 535 3.29 7.86 -17.55
C LEU A 535 3.60 9.37 -17.44
N GLU A 536 4.16 9.83 -16.32
CA GLU A 536 4.52 11.24 -16.09
C GLU A 536 6.00 11.52 -16.40
N ALA A 537 6.78 10.48 -16.77
CA ALA A 537 8.20 10.64 -17.05
C ALA A 537 8.46 11.44 -18.33
N ASP A 538 9.28 12.48 -18.20
CA ASP A 538 9.80 13.24 -19.33
C ASP A 538 11.00 12.51 -19.98
N PHE A 539 10.80 11.99 -21.19
CA PHE A 539 11.82 11.37 -22.03
C PHE A 539 12.49 12.33 -23.03
N HIS A 540 12.42 13.64 -22.81
CA HIS A 540 13.23 14.60 -23.53
C HIS A 540 14.68 14.58 -23.01
N ALA A 541 15.61 14.18 -23.89
CA ALA A 541 17.03 14.18 -23.56
C ALA A 541 17.53 15.61 -23.27
N PRO A 542 18.31 15.83 -22.20
CA PRO A 542 18.90 17.13 -21.92
C PRO A 542 19.84 17.52 -23.06
N LYS A 543 19.80 18.78 -23.48
CA LYS A 543 20.68 19.29 -24.55
C LYS A 543 21.86 20.01 -23.91
N ALA A 544 23.08 19.61 -24.26
CA ALA A 544 24.29 20.26 -23.74
C ALA A 544 24.28 21.78 -23.96
N GLY A 545 23.75 22.26 -25.08
CA GLY A 545 23.66 23.69 -25.39
C GLY A 545 22.78 24.53 -24.45
N ASP A 546 21.96 23.91 -23.61
CA ASP A 546 21.13 24.59 -22.60
C ASP A 546 21.91 24.88 -21.30
N TYR A 547 23.16 24.39 -21.19
CA TYR A 547 24.00 24.50 -19.99
C TYR A 547 25.25 25.37 -20.25
N PRO A 548 25.67 26.23 -19.30
CA PRO A 548 26.79 27.16 -19.46
C PRO A 548 28.09 26.55 -19.97
N GLU A 549 28.44 25.35 -19.49
CA GLU A 549 29.68 24.65 -19.89
C GLU A 549 29.45 23.46 -20.84
N GLY A 550 28.27 23.35 -21.45
CA GLY A 550 27.98 22.29 -22.40
C GLY A 550 28.06 20.89 -21.77
N GLU A 551 28.77 19.98 -22.44
CA GLU A 551 28.89 18.58 -21.99
C GLU A 551 29.69 18.39 -20.69
N THR A 552 30.51 19.38 -20.30
CA THR A 552 31.31 19.32 -19.07
C THR A 552 30.63 19.98 -17.88
N ASP A 553 29.45 20.57 -18.08
CA ASP A 553 28.68 21.19 -17.01
C ASP A 553 28.20 20.13 -16.00
N PRO A 554 28.48 20.27 -14.70
CA PRO A 554 28.04 19.30 -13.69
C PRO A 554 26.52 19.07 -13.67
N ASP A 555 25.72 20.10 -13.96
CA ASP A 555 24.26 19.99 -13.99
C ASP A 555 23.79 19.23 -15.24
N TYR A 556 24.50 19.39 -16.37
CA TYR A 556 24.25 18.57 -17.56
C TYR A 556 24.58 17.10 -17.31
N VAL A 557 25.72 16.80 -16.68
CA VAL A 557 26.12 15.42 -16.35
C VAL A 557 25.06 14.77 -15.46
N LYS A 558 24.63 15.46 -14.39
CA LYS A 558 23.58 14.97 -13.49
C LYS A 558 22.24 14.76 -14.21
N ALA A 559 21.84 15.71 -15.07
CA ALA A 559 20.61 15.57 -15.86
C ALA A 559 20.69 14.41 -16.85
N LYS A 560 21.85 14.18 -17.49
CA LYS A 560 22.07 13.10 -18.43
C LYS A 560 22.05 11.73 -17.73
N GLU A 561 22.69 11.61 -16.57
CA GLU A 561 22.66 10.39 -15.76
C GLU A 561 21.24 10.07 -15.29
N ALA A 562 20.49 11.07 -14.83
CA ALA A 562 19.08 10.90 -14.45
C ALA A 562 18.20 10.49 -15.65
N PHE A 563 18.44 11.08 -16.83
CA PHE A 563 17.77 10.67 -18.06
C PHE A 563 18.08 9.22 -18.44
N ASP A 564 19.37 8.81 -18.42
CA ASP A 564 19.77 7.45 -18.77
C ASP A 564 19.24 6.41 -17.78
N ALA A 565 19.23 6.74 -16.48
CA ALA A 565 18.65 5.89 -15.44
C ALA A 565 17.14 5.68 -15.64
N ARG A 566 16.39 6.75 -15.93
CA ARG A 566 14.95 6.67 -16.24
C ARG A 566 14.69 5.85 -17.50
N LYS A 567 15.48 6.08 -18.55
CA LYS A 567 15.40 5.35 -19.81
C LYS A 567 15.59 3.84 -19.61
N LEU A 568 16.58 3.45 -18.79
CA LEU A 568 16.85 2.07 -18.46
C LEU A 568 15.76 1.45 -17.57
N ASP A 569 15.20 2.20 -16.62
CA ASP A 569 14.07 1.74 -15.80
C ASP A 569 12.81 1.46 -16.65
N ASP A 570 12.52 2.34 -17.61
CA ASP A 570 11.41 2.19 -18.55
C ASP A 570 11.59 0.95 -19.47
N GLU A 571 12.82 0.70 -19.91
CA GLU A 571 13.24 -0.52 -20.62
C GLU A 571 12.95 -1.79 -19.80
N ARG A 572 13.19 -1.75 -18.48
CA ARG A 572 12.90 -2.87 -17.57
C ARG A 572 11.40 -3.08 -17.41
N ARG A 573 10.61 -2.02 -17.25
CA ARG A 573 9.14 -2.10 -17.11
C ARG A 573 8.52 -2.84 -18.30
N ALA A 574 8.89 -2.45 -19.52
CA ALA A 574 8.48 -3.14 -20.73
C ALA A 574 9.03 -4.58 -20.80
N GLY A 575 10.30 -4.78 -20.41
CA GLY A 575 10.93 -6.10 -20.37
C GLY A 575 10.22 -7.09 -19.44
N ILE A 576 9.78 -6.64 -18.25
CA ILE A 576 9.03 -7.44 -17.28
C ILE A 576 7.69 -7.88 -17.88
N ALA A 577 6.90 -6.95 -18.45
CA ALA A 577 5.63 -7.32 -19.09
C ALA A 577 5.81 -8.27 -20.28
N GLY A 578 6.86 -8.07 -21.09
CA GLY A 578 7.21 -8.97 -22.19
C GLY A 578 7.60 -10.37 -21.72
N ASN A 579 8.47 -10.47 -20.72
CA ASN A 579 8.90 -11.75 -20.14
C ASN A 579 7.80 -12.45 -19.35
N PHE A 580 6.85 -11.71 -18.76
CA PHE A 580 5.62 -12.28 -18.23
C PHE A 580 4.83 -13.00 -19.34
N MET A 581 4.61 -12.37 -20.50
CA MET A 581 3.91 -13.03 -21.61
C MET A 581 4.64 -14.28 -22.11
N LEU A 582 5.97 -14.21 -22.25
CA LEU A 582 6.80 -15.35 -22.65
C LEU A 582 6.72 -16.49 -21.64
N GLY A 583 6.80 -16.17 -20.35
CA GLY A 583 6.72 -17.14 -19.27
C GLY A 583 5.34 -17.77 -19.18
N TYR A 584 4.27 -16.98 -19.28
CA TYR A 584 2.90 -17.51 -19.29
C TYR A 584 2.70 -18.48 -20.46
N GLN A 585 3.16 -18.12 -21.66
CA GLN A 585 3.11 -19.00 -22.82
C GLN A 585 4.00 -20.25 -22.66
N ASP A 586 5.16 -20.13 -22.00
CA ASP A 586 5.97 -21.30 -21.67
C ASP A 586 5.25 -22.24 -20.69
N GLY A 587 4.48 -21.69 -19.75
CA GLY A 587 3.58 -22.45 -18.89
C GLY A 587 2.53 -23.22 -19.68
N LEU A 588 1.81 -22.56 -20.60
CA LEU A 588 0.81 -23.21 -21.47
C LEU A 588 1.41 -24.25 -22.44
N ASP A 589 2.65 -24.06 -22.88
CA ASP A 589 3.29 -24.97 -23.84
C ASP A 589 3.82 -26.26 -23.18
N LYS A 590 3.96 -26.28 -21.85
CA LYS A 590 4.42 -27.46 -21.13
C LYS A 590 3.29 -28.48 -21.05
N ASN A 591 3.61 -29.72 -21.34
CA ASN A 591 2.67 -30.82 -21.11
C ASN A 591 2.73 -31.24 -19.63
N HIS A 592 1.62 -31.11 -18.92
CA HIS A 592 1.48 -31.50 -17.52
C HIS A 592 0.76 -32.84 -17.32
N ASP A 593 0.47 -33.57 -18.41
CA ASP A 593 0.01 -34.95 -18.33
C ASP A 593 1.00 -35.77 -17.51
N ASN A 594 0.51 -36.43 -16.47
CA ASN A 594 1.33 -37.31 -15.65
C ASN A 594 0.68 -38.69 -15.47
N SER A 595 1.32 -39.54 -14.67
CA SER A 595 0.87 -40.93 -14.48
C SER A 595 -0.45 -41.06 -13.69
N TYR A 596 -0.96 -39.96 -13.10
CA TYR A 596 -2.24 -39.93 -12.42
C TYR A 596 -3.38 -39.57 -13.39
N PRO A 597 -4.36 -40.46 -13.63
CA PRO A 597 -5.40 -40.26 -14.65
C PRO A 597 -6.35 -39.07 -14.42
N GLU A 598 -6.31 -38.47 -13.24
CA GLU A 598 -7.07 -37.29 -12.82
C GLU A 598 -6.37 -35.97 -13.17
N ILE A 599 -5.07 -36.00 -13.49
CA ILE A 599 -4.27 -34.84 -13.90
C ILE A 599 -4.04 -34.96 -15.39
N ARG A 600 -4.86 -34.23 -16.14
CA ARG A 600 -4.71 -34.04 -17.58
C ARG A 600 -4.28 -32.60 -17.82
N ASP A 601 -3.56 -32.41 -18.91
CA ASP A 601 -3.21 -31.08 -19.42
C ASP A 601 -4.45 -30.26 -19.81
N ASP A 602 -5.64 -30.90 -19.84
CA ASP A 602 -6.93 -30.26 -20.09
C ASP A 602 -7.94 -30.41 -18.92
N VAL A 603 -8.57 -29.30 -18.53
CA VAL A 603 -9.74 -29.27 -17.62
C VAL A 603 -10.89 -28.55 -18.30
N ASN A 604 -11.93 -29.31 -18.67
CA ASN A 604 -13.08 -28.79 -19.42
C ASN A 604 -12.68 -28.05 -20.71
N GLY A 605 -11.60 -28.49 -21.36
CA GLY A 605 -11.05 -27.88 -22.58
C GLY A 605 -10.21 -26.61 -22.36
N GLN A 606 -9.94 -26.22 -21.10
CA GLN A 606 -8.93 -25.24 -20.72
C GLN A 606 -7.59 -25.92 -20.53
N ASP A 607 -6.50 -25.19 -20.79
CA ASP A 607 -5.17 -25.59 -20.35
C ASP A 607 -5.10 -25.63 -18.81
N ILE A 608 -4.49 -26.68 -18.25
CA ILE A 608 -4.43 -26.87 -16.79
C ILE A 608 -3.60 -25.78 -16.09
N TYR A 609 -2.54 -25.26 -16.72
CA TYR A 609 -1.71 -24.19 -16.18
C TYR A 609 -2.55 -22.91 -16.06
N GLY A 610 -3.21 -22.51 -17.15
CA GLY A 610 -4.09 -21.35 -17.14
C GLY A 610 -5.27 -21.51 -16.16
N HIS A 611 -5.88 -22.68 -16.11
CA HIS A 611 -7.03 -22.98 -15.24
C HIS A 611 -6.66 -22.88 -13.75
N THR A 612 -5.51 -23.44 -13.37
CA THR A 612 -5.03 -23.43 -11.97
C THR A 612 -4.58 -22.04 -11.56
N ASN A 613 -3.94 -21.32 -12.48
CA ASN A 613 -3.47 -19.94 -12.27
C ASN A 613 -4.49 -18.90 -12.76
N SER A 614 -5.76 -19.12 -12.44
CA SER A 614 -6.87 -18.25 -12.88
C SER A 614 -6.73 -16.80 -12.42
N ARG A 615 -6.11 -16.54 -11.26
CA ARG A 615 -5.90 -15.17 -10.78
C ARG A 615 -4.78 -14.47 -11.54
N LEU A 616 -3.71 -15.20 -11.87
CA LEU A 616 -2.66 -14.72 -12.78
C LEU A 616 -3.20 -14.42 -14.18
N ARG A 617 -4.11 -15.27 -14.67
CA ARG A 617 -4.83 -15.05 -15.93
C ARG A 617 -5.56 -13.71 -15.91
N SER A 618 -6.24 -13.35 -14.82
CA SER A 618 -6.89 -12.05 -14.68
C SER A 618 -5.88 -10.89 -14.62
N TRP A 619 -4.73 -11.07 -13.95
CA TRP A 619 -3.65 -10.08 -13.91
C TRP A 619 -3.03 -9.78 -15.27
N ALA A 620 -3.05 -10.73 -16.21
CA ALA A 620 -2.50 -10.54 -17.55
C ALA A 620 -3.09 -9.31 -18.27
N GLY A 621 -4.36 -8.99 -18.03
CA GLY A 621 -4.99 -7.78 -18.58
C GLY A 621 -4.31 -6.50 -18.10
N THR A 622 -4.08 -6.38 -16.79
CA THR A 622 -3.44 -5.22 -16.16
C THR A 622 -1.96 -5.11 -16.53
N ILE A 623 -1.25 -6.23 -16.60
CA ILE A 623 0.19 -6.26 -16.94
C ILE A 623 0.42 -5.88 -18.41
N ILE A 624 -0.39 -6.41 -19.33
CA ILE A 624 -0.14 -6.28 -20.78
C ILE A 624 -0.75 -4.99 -21.35
N ALA A 625 -1.89 -4.53 -20.84
CA ALA A 625 -2.61 -3.38 -21.43
C ALA A 625 -1.77 -2.10 -21.57
N PRO A 626 -0.94 -1.68 -20.59
CA PRO A 626 -0.09 -0.50 -20.74
C PRO A 626 0.95 -0.63 -21.86
N HIS A 627 1.29 -1.87 -22.26
CA HIS A 627 2.32 -2.20 -23.24
C HIS A 627 1.75 -2.73 -24.57
N VAL A 628 0.42 -2.65 -24.75
CA VAL A 628 -0.31 -3.30 -25.85
C VAL A 628 0.14 -2.84 -27.24
N GLU A 629 0.68 -1.62 -27.35
CA GLU A 629 1.25 -1.10 -28.59
C GLU A 629 2.49 -1.88 -29.04
N GLY A 630 3.41 -2.20 -28.13
CA GLY A 630 4.59 -3.02 -28.41
C GLY A 630 4.21 -4.46 -28.80
N VAL A 631 3.17 -5.01 -28.15
CA VAL A 631 2.58 -6.30 -28.54
C VAL A 631 2.04 -6.25 -29.97
N SER A 632 1.25 -5.22 -30.29
CA SER A 632 0.71 -5.03 -31.64
C SER A 632 1.82 -4.91 -32.70
N ASN A 633 2.86 -4.13 -32.42
CA ASN A 633 4.03 -3.99 -33.29
C ASN A 633 4.69 -5.35 -33.54
N SER A 634 4.92 -6.12 -32.48
CA SER A 634 5.59 -7.42 -32.54
C SER A 634 4.79 -8.47 -33.32
N LEU A 635 3.46 -8.47 -33.21
CA LEU A 635 2.60 -9.43 -33.94
C LEU A 635 2.56 -9.20 -35.45
N THR A 636 3.07 -8.07 -35.96
CA THR A 636 3.24 -7.87 -37.42
C THR A 636 4.24 -8.84 -38.05
N LEU A 637 5.10 -9.47 -37.24
CA LEU A 637 6.02 -10.51 -37.67
C LEU A 637 5.32 -11.83 -38.04
N VAL A 638 4.09 -12.06 -37.59
CA VAL A 638 3.35 -13.30 -37.90
C VAL A 638 3.04 -13.38 -39.39
N GLY A 639 3.49 -14.45 -40.04
CA GLY A 639 3.41 -14.62 -41.49
C GLY A 639 4.44 -13.80 -42.28
N SER A 640 5.35 -13.08 -41.61
CA SER A 640 6.50 -12.46 -42.25
C SER A 640 7.58 -13.50 -42.57
N GLY A 641 8.41 -13.24 -43.57
CA GLY A 641 9.62 -14.03 -43.85
C GLY A 641 10.84 -13.58 -43.05
N ALA A 642 10.64 -12.83 -41.95
CA ALA A 642 11.72 -12.26 -41.16
C ALA A 642 12.51 -13.35 -40.40
N SER A 643 13.80 -13.11 -40.18
CA SER A 643 14.72 -14.04 -39.51
C SER A 643 15.08 -13.66 -38.07
N ASN A 644 14.52 -12.56 -37.54
CA ASN A 644 14.85 -12.08 -36.20
C ASN A 644 14.02 -12.83 -35.14
N ASP A 645 14.70 -13.52 -34.24
CA ASP A 645 14.09 -14.35 -33.20
C ASP A 645 14.37 -13.87 -31.77
N GLU A 646 14.85 -12.64 -31.62
CA GLU A 646 15.15 -12.06 -30.30
C GLU A 646 13.90 -11.38 -29.70
N SER A 647 13.50 -11.86 -28.53
CA SER A 647 12.48 -11.27 -27.66
C SER A 647 13.12 -10.46 -26.52
N GLY A 648 12.44 -9.40 -26.05
CA GLY A 648 12.90 -8.51 -24.99
C GLY A 648 12.13 -7.18 -24.98
N SER A 649 12.82 -6.08 -24.70
CA SER A 649 12.30 -4.72 -24.85
C SER A 649 13.17 -3.88 -25.79
N VAL A 650 12.59 -2.82 -26.35
CA VAL A 650 13.29 -1.91 -27.25
C VAL A 650 12.92 -0.47 -26.95
N GLN A 651 13.91 0.42 -27.03
CA GLN A 651 13.69 1.85 -26.88
C GLN A 651 12.94 2.45 -28.06
N ASN A 652 11.90 3.21 -27.77
CA ASN A 652 11.23 4.03 -28.76
C ASN A 652 11.92 5.40 -28.84
N VAL A 653 12.15 5.90 -30.06
CA VAL A 653 12.87 7.16 -30.31
C VAL A 653 12.07 8.39 -29.82
N THR A 654 10.76 8.24 -29.59
CA THR A 654 9.84 9.36 -29.28
C THR A 654 8.97 9.14 -28.04
N GLY A 655 9.22 8.09 -27.24
CA GLY A 655 8.38 7.77 -26.09
C GLY A 655 8.91 6.60 -25.26
N HIS A 656 8.00 5.95 -24.54
CA HIS A 656 8.29 4.78 -23.72
C HIS A 656 8.89 3.60 -24.51
N ALA A 657 9.74 2.83 -23.85
CA ALA A 657 10.19 1.53 -24.31
C ALA A 657 9.01 0.60 -24.55
N GLU A 658 9.17 -0.25 -25.56
CA GLU A 658 8.13 -1.17 -26.01
C GLU A 658 8.57 -2.62 -25.85
N ILE A 659 7.59 -3.49 -25.63
CA ILE A 659 7.79 -4.94 -25.75
C ILE A 659 8.18 -5.29 -27.19
N LYS A 660 9.16 -6.16 -27.34
CA LYS A 660 9.60 -6.72 -28.62
C LYS A 660 9.58 -8.24 -28.55
N PHE A 661 8.89 -8.90 -29.47
CA PHE A 661 8.93 -10.36 -29.62
C PHE A 661 9.65 -10.79 -30.89
N GLY A 662 10.37 -11.92 -30.79
CA GLY A 662 10.86 -12.67 -31.94
C GLY A 662 9.71 -13.28 -32.74
N ILE A 663 10.00 -13.63 -34.00
CA ILE A 663 8.99 -14.22 -34.90
C ILE A 663 8.38 -15.49 -34.32
N ARG A 664 9.17 -16.32 -33.64
CA ARG A 664 8.67 -17.56 -33.07
C ARG A 664 7.65 -17.33 -31.96
N ASP A 665 7.96 -16.46 -31.00
CA ASP A 665 7.07 -16.14 -29.88
C ASP A 665 5.80 -15.46 -30.36
N ALA A 666 5.90 -14.55 -31.34
CA ALA A 666 4.73 -13.95 -31.98
C ALA A 666 3.79 -15.00 -32.59
N ASN A 667 4.33 -16.05 -33.22
CA ASN A 667 3.53 -17.17 -33.74
C ASN A 667 2.92 -18.00 -32.60
N ARG A 668 3.64 -18.26 -31.50
CA ARG A 668 3.13 -19.02 -30.34
C ARG A 668 1.90 -18.36 -29.73
N PHE A 669 1.93 -17.04 -29.54
CA PHE A 669 0.82 -16.32 -28.90
C PHE A 669 -0.50 -16.39 -29.67
N VAL A 670 -0.45 -16.46 -31.00
CA VAL A 670 -1.65 -16.46 -31.86
C VAL A 670 -2.04 -17.84 -32.38
N ALA A 671 -1.17 -18.84 -32.20
CA ALA A 671 -1.39 -20.24 -32.55
C ALA A 671 -2.44 -20.89 -31.63
N ARG A 672 -2.83 -22.13 -31.95
CA ARG A 672 -3.64 -22.97 -31.07
C ARG A 672 -2.94 -23.13 -29.70
N GLY A 673 -3.67 -22.90 -28.62
CA GLY A 673 -3.13 -22.95 -27.25
C GLY A 673 -2.34 -21.71 -26.86
N GLY A 674 -2.36 -20.66 -27.69
CA GLY A 674 -1.71 -19.39 -27.38
C GLY A 674 -2.40 -18.63 -26.25
N ILE A 675 -1.64 -17.74 -25.59
CA ILE A 675 -2.09 -16.94 -24.43
C ILE A 675 -3.45 -16.26 -24.67
N PHE A 676 -3.70 -15.66 -25.82
CA PHE A 676 -4.96 -14.95 -26.09
C PHE A 676 -6.19 -15.88 -26.09
N GLN A 677 -6.01 -17.16 -26.41
CA GLN A 677 -7.08 -18.15 -26.30
C GLN A 677 -7.35 -18.53 -24.85
N ASP A 678 -6.29 -18.69 -24.06
CA ASP A 678 -6.43 -19.02 -22.64
C ASP A 678 -7.10 -17.88 -21.86
N LEU A 679 -6.77 -16.62 -22.18
CA LEU A 679 -7.42 -15.43 -21.60
C LEU A 679 -8.93 -15.38 -21.87
N ALA A 680 -9.45 -16.06 -22.90
CA ALA A 680 -10.89 -16.11 -23.16
C ALA A 680 -11.68 -16.85 -22.06
N PHE A 681 -11.00 -17.71 -21.29
CA PHE A 681 -11.57 -18.38 -20.12
C PHE A 681 -11.51 -17.55 -18.85
N ASP A 682 -10.91 -16.36 -18.88
CA ASP A 682 -10.89 -15.48 -17.71
C ASP A 682 -12.30 -14.94 -17.42
N ASN A 683 -12.81 -15.30 -16.24
CA ASN A 683 -14.16 -14.94 -15.82
C ASN A 683 -14.21 -14.80 -14.29
N PRO A 684 -13.51 -13.81 -13.72
CA PRO A 684 -13.55 -13.53 -12.29
C PRO A 684 -14.99 -13.30 -11.84
N LYS A 685 -15.31 -13.76 -10.63
CA LYS A 685 -16.65 -13.68 -10.08
C LYS A 685 -17.02 -12.22 -9.81
N ILE A 686 -18.21 -11.79 -10.22
CA ILE A 686 -18.74 -10.47 -9.84
C ILE A 686 -19.21 -10.55 -8.38
N VAL A 687 -18.66 -9.70 -7.52
CA VAL A 687 -19.00 -9.62 -6.08
C VAL A 687 -20.03 -8.53 -5.80
N ASP A 688 -20.07 -7.47 -6.61
CA ASP A 688 -21.09 -6.42 -6.55
C ASP A 688 -21.33 -5.88 -7.95
N THR A 689 -22.58 -5.90 -8.42
CA THR A 689 -22.94 -5.34 -9.74
C THR A 689 -23.17 -3.84 -9.74
N ARG A 690 -23.05 -3.18 -8.58
CA ARG A 690 -23.41 -1.77 -8.32
C ARG A 690 -24.70 -1.35 -9.05
N ASN A 691 -24.61 -0.80 -10.27
CA ASN A 691 -25.77 -0.60 -11.15
C ASN A 691 -25.91 -1.79 -12.13
N PRO A 692 -26.95 -2.65 -12.01
CA PRO A 692 -27.13 -3.82 -12.88
C PRO A 692 -27.33 -3.50 -14.38
N LYS A 693 -27.56 -2.23 -14.74
CA LYS A 693 -27.63 -1.77 -16.13
C LYS A 693 -26.27 -1.31 -16.68
N ASN A 694 -25.26 -1.21 -15.82
CA ASN A 694 -23.92 -0.74 -16.13
C ASN A 694 -22.87 -1.78 -15.74
N LYS A 695 -22.43 -2.59 -16.70
CA LYS A 695 -21.36 -3.57 -16.44
C LYS A 695 -19.98 -2.94 -16.15
N PHE A 696 -19.81 -1.62 -16.29
CA PHE A 696 -18.56 -0.88 -16.00
C PHE A 696 -18.38 -0.53 -14.53
N ASP A 697 -19.41 -0.69 -13.70
CA ASP A 697 -19.28 -0.50 -12.25
C ASP A 697 -19.36 -1.82 -11.48
N ASP A 698 -19.47 -2.95 -12.19
CA ASP A 698 -19.26 -4.29 -11.62
C ASP A 698 -17.90 -4.35 -10.91
N VAL A 699 -17.94 -4.78 -9.65
CA VAL A 699 -16.79 -5.12 -8.81
C VAL A 699 -16.58 -6.62 -8.90
N TYR A 700 -15.35 -7.01 -9.24
CA TYR A 700 -14.96 -8.39 -9.40
C TYR A 700 -14.18 -8.88 -8.17
N GLU A 701 -14.23 -10.17 -7.90
CA GLU A 701 -13.37 -10.83 -6.91
C GLU A 701 -11.90 -10.60 -7.29
N GLY A 702 -11.10 -10.10 -6.35
CA GLY A 702 -9.74 -9.63 -6.62
C GLY A 702 -9.67 -8.27 -7.33
N GLY A 703 -10.79 -7.56 -7.51
CA GLY A 703 -10.84 -6.21 -8.09
C GLY A 703 -10.68 -6.14 -9.62
N ARG A 704 -10.31 -7.23 -10.29
CA ARG A 704 -9.91 -7.21 -11.70
C ARG A 704 -10.98 -7.71 -12.65
N ARG A 705 -11.11 -7.01 -13.79
CA ARG A 705 -11.98 -7.40 -14.91
C ARG A 705 -11.37 -8.55 -15.71
N PRO A 706 -12.18 -9.26 -16.53
CA PRO A 706 -11.67 -10.22 -17.49
C PRO A 706 -10.53 -9.63 -18.33
N ALA A 707 -9.36 -10.27 -18.33
CA ALA A 707 -8.14 -9.79 -18.98
C ALA A 707 -8.36 -9.48 -20.46
N LEU A 708 -9.09 -10.36 -21.17
CA LEU A 708 -9.38 -10.17 -22.59
C LEU A 708 -10.19 -8.88 -22.86
N ASP A 709 -11.11 -8.50 -21.98
CA ASP A 709 -11.90 -7.27 -22.12
C ASP A 709 -11.01 -6.02 -21.91
N VAL A 710 -10.10 -6.06 -20.93
CA VAL A 710 -9.12 -4.99 -20.68
C VAL A 710 -8.22 -4.81 -21.91
N LEU A 711 -7.72 -5.91 -22.48
CA LEU A 711 -6.86 -5.86 -23.68
C LEU A 711 -7.59 -5.36 -24.92
N ARG A 712 -8.87 -5.70 -25.09
CA ARG A 712 -9.70 -5.16 -26.19
C ARG A 712 -9.88 -3.65 -26.08
N MET A 713 -10.08 -3.14 -24.86
CA MET A 713 -10.15 -1.70 -24.61
C MET A 713 -8.83 -1.01 -24.95
N ALA A 714 -7.72 -1.52 -24.41
CA ALA A 714 -6.39 -0.98 -24.67
C ALA A 714 -6.03 -1.03 -26.16
N ALA A 715 -6.33 -2.13 -26.86
CA ALA A 715 -6.08 -2.27 -28.28
C ALA A 715 -6.92 -1.32 -29.14
N ARG A 716 -8.21 -1.14 -28.79
CA ARG A 716 -9.08 -0.17 -29.46
C ARG A 716 -8.57 1.26 -29.28
N GLU A 717 -8.20 1.61 -28.05
CA GLU A 717 -7.65 2.91 -27.71
C GLU A 717 -6.35 3.19 -28.48
N GLY A 718 -5.39 2.27 -28.44
CA GLY A 718 -4.13 2.38 -29.18
C GLY A 718 -4.32 2.45 -30.69
N TYR A 719 -5.29 1.71 -31.24
CA TYR A 719 -5.64 1.77 -32.66
C TYR A 719 -6.21 3.14 -33.05
N VAL A 720 -7.21 3.64 -32.32
CA VAL A 720 -7.86 4.94 -32.60
C VAL A 720 -6.87 6.10 -32.43
N ASN A 721 -6.02 6.08 -31.41
CA ASN A 721 -4.96 7.07 -31.24
C ASN A 721 -4.02 7.13 -32.44
N ASN A 722 -3.55 5.96 -32.89
CA ASN A 722 -2.62 5.88 -34.01
C ASN A 722 -3.28 6.27 -35.33
N LEU A 723 -4.60 6.07 -35.49
CA LEU A 723 -5.34 6.61 -36.62
C LEU A 723 -5.42 8.14 -36.56
N PHE A 724 -5.73 8.71 -35.39
CA PHE A 724 -5.79 10.16 -35.20
C PHE A 724 -4.43 10.84 -35.46
N LYS A 725 -3.35 10.29 -34.90
CA LYS A 725 -1.97 10.74 -35.16
C LYS A 725 -1.62 10.64 -36.65
N ALA A 726 -2.01 9.55 -37.31
CA ALA A 726 -1.77 9.37 -38.74
C ALA A 726 -2.57 10.38 -39.58
N ASP A 727 -3.84 10.63 -39.25
CA ASP A 727 -4.71 11.60 -39.95
C ASP A 727 -4.22 13.04 -39.81
N SER A 728 -3.55 13.37 -38.70
CA SER A 728 -2.96 14.69 -38.43
C SER A 728 -1.74 15.02 -39.30
N ILE A 729 -1.32 14.12 -40.21
CA ILE A 729 -0.19 14.35 -41.12
C ILE A 729 -0.64 15.19 -42.32
N ASP A 730 -0.04 16.36 -42.51
CA ASP A 730 -0.37 17.30 -43.59
C ASP A 730 -0.18 16.71 -45.00
N ASN A 731 0.84 15.87 -45.19
CA ASN A 731 1.14 15.28 -46.50
C ASN A 731 0.14 14.16 -46.82
N PRO A 732 -0.72 14.29 -47.86
CA PRO A 732 -1.79 13.32 -48.10
C PRO A 732 -1.28 11.90 -48.39
N SER A 733 -0.18 11.77 -49.14
CA SER A 733 0.37 10.45 -49.48
C SER A 733 0.98 9.75 -48.28
N GLU A 734 1.64 10.49 -47.38
CA GLU A 734 2.19 9.89 -46.17
C GLU A 734 1.09 9.62 -45.15
N ARG A 735 0.12 10.52 -44.98
CA ARG A 735 -1.07 10.33 -44.15
C ARG A 735 -1.82 9.04 -44.50
N ASP A 736 -2.21 8.89 -45.77
CA ASP A 736 -3.00 7.73 -46.22
C ASP A 736 -2.19 6.43 -46.04
N LYS A 737 -0.89 6.47 -46.32
CA LYS A 737 0.03 5.36 -46.07
C LYS A 737 0.10 5.00 -44.59
N GLN A 738 0.21 5.99 -43.69
CA GLN A 738 0.26 5.78 -42.25
C GLN A 738 -1.07 5.24 -41.70
N LEU A 739 -2.22 5.73 -42.18
CA LEU A 739 -3.54 5.17 -41.84
C LEU A 739 -3.65 3.68 -42.21
N ILE A 740 -3.20 3.32 -43.41
CA ILE A 740 -3.15 1.91 -43.88
C ILE A 740 -2.17 1.09 -43.04
N GLN A 741 -1.00 1.63 -42.70
CA GLN A 741 -0.01 0.97 -41.86
C GLN A 741 -0.54 0.75 -40.43
N THR A 742 -1.26 1.71 -39.86
CA THR A 742 -1.95 1.56 -38.57
C THR A 742 -2.96 0.42 -38.62
N ALA A 743 -3.77 0.30 -39.68
CA ALA A 743 -4.66 -0.86 -39.84
C ALA A 743 -3.89 -2.19 -39.87
N LYS A 744 -2.77 -2.26 -40.62
CA LYS A 744 -1.92 -3.47 -40.68
C LYS A 744 -1.24 -3.81 -39.36
N LYS A 745 -0.82 -2.79 -38.60
CA LYS A 745 -0.17 -2.92 -37.29
C LYS A 745 -1.10 -3.58 -36.26
N TRP A 746 -2.35 -3.11 -36.19
CA TRP A 746 -3.29 -3.53 -35.16
C TRP A 746 -4.11 -4.78 -35.52
N ALA A 747 -4.25 -5.12 -36.80
CA ALA A 747 -5.05 -6.26 -37.25
C ALA A 747 -4.65 -7.62 -36.64
N PRO A 748 -3.35 -8.00 -36.54
CA PRO A 748 -2.97 -9.28 -35.92
C PRO A 748 -3.44 -9.41 -34.48
N LEU A 749 -3.25 -8.36 -33.67
CA LEU A 749 -3.69 -8.34 -32.27
C LEU A 749 -5.22 -8.35 -32.17
N MET A 750 -5.91 -7.49 -32.93
CA MET A 750 -7.38 -7.47 -32.97
C MET A 750 -7.96 -8.82 -33.39
N ASN A 751 -7.33 -9.53 -34.33
CA ASN A 751 -7.75 -10.88 -34.68
C ASN A 751 -7.58 -11.85 -33.49
N ALA A 752 -6.43 -11.83 -32.82
CA ALA A 752 -6.15 -12.72 -31.70
C ALA A 752 -7.07 -12.47 -30.48
N LEU A 753 -7.47 -11.22 -30.24
CA LEU A 753 -8.32 -10.87 -29.09
C LEU A 753 -9.81 -11.23 -29.26
N TYR A 754 -10.27 -11.46 -30.50
CA TYR A 754 -11.69 -11.71 -30.79
C TYR A 754 -11.97 -13.07 -31.42
N VAL A 755 -10.94 -13.74 -31.96
CA VAL A 755 -11.09 -14.93 -32.80
C VAL A 755 -10.25 -16.07 -32.25
N ALA A 756 -10.91 -17.17 -31.91
CA ALA A 756 -10.25 -18.41 -31.56
C ALA A 756 -9.54 -19.04 -32.77
N ASP A 757 -8.49 -19.83 -32.55
CA ASP A 757 -7.83 -20.52 -33.66
C ASP A 757 -8.74 -21.51 -34.39
N ALA A 758 -8.48 -21.74 -35.69
CA ALA A 758 -9.29 -22.65 -36.50
C ALA A 758 -9.16 -24.11 -36.04
N ASP A 759 -8.01 -24.45 -35.46
CA ASP A 759 -7.76 -25.77 -34.91
C ASP A 759 -8.03 -25.82 -33.39
N ALA A 760 -8.59 -24.76 -32.80
CA ALA A 760 -8.93 -24.72 -31.38
C ALA A 760 -10.07 -25.70 -31.04
N ASN A 761 -10.08 -26.17 -29.80
CA ASN A 761 -11.13 -27.05 -29.32
C ASN A 761 -12.47 -26.30 -29.16
N GLN A 762 -13.57 -27.05 -29.01
CA GLN A 762 -14.91 -26.47 -28.88
C GLN A 762 -15.07 -25.57 -27.66
N ALA A 763 -14.39 -25.87 -26.54
CA ALA A 763 -14.49 -25.07 -25.33
C ALA A 763 -13.85 -23.69 -25.50
N VAL A 764 -12.69 -23.60 -26.16
CA VAL A 764 -12.02 -22.34 -26.50
C VAL A 764 -12.91 -21.48 -27.41
N MET A 765 -13.48 -22.10 -28.46
CA MET A 765 -14.40 -21.39 -29.36
C MET A 765 -15.61 -20.83 -28.61
N GLN A 766 -16.21 -21.64 -27.73
CA GLN A 766 -17.35 -21.24 -26.90
C GLN A 766 -16.99 -20.11 -25.92
N ALA A 767 -15.84 -20.19 -25.24
CA ALA A 767 -15.39 -19.17 -24.30
C ALA A 767 -15.17 -17.82 -25.02
N MET A 768 -14.55 -17.85 -26.20
CA MET A 768 -14.38 -16.66 -27.03
C MET A 768 -15.73 -16.09 -27.51
N ASP A 769 -16.68 -16.93 -27.91
CA ASP A 769 -18.03 -16.51 -28.30
C ASP A 769 -18.80 -15.87 -27.13
N ASP A 770 -18.72 -16.46 -25.93
CA ASP A 770 -19.34 -15.92 -24.73
C ASP A 770 -18.74 -14.56 -24.34
N ARG A 771 -17.41 -14.40 -24.45
CA ARG A 771 -16.75 -13.09 -24.26
C ARG A 771 -17.15 -12.08 -25.33
N ASN A 772 -17.22 -12.48 -26.60
CA ASN A 772 -17.66 -11.59 -27.68
C ASN A 772 -19.09 -11.09 -27.47
N LYS A 773 -19.97 -11.98 -27.03
CA LYS A 773 -21.34 -11.63 -26.68
C LYS A 773 -21.39 -10.66 -25.49
N ALA A 774 -20.62 -10.91 -24.43
CA ALA A 774 -20.54 -10.02 -23.28
C ALA A 774 -20.01 -8.61 -23.68
N TRP A 775 -19.02 -8.57 -24.57
CA TRP A 775 -18.50 -7.33 -25.16
C TRP A 775 -19.58 -6.58 -25.94
N GLN A 776 -20.34 -7.25 -26.82
CA GLN A 776 -21.39 -6.61 -27.63
C GLN A 776 -22.58 -6.13 -26.79
N ASP A 777 -23.05 -6.95 -25.84
CA ASP A 777 -24.23 -6.69 -25.02
C ASP A 777 -24.01 -5.61 -23.94
N GLY A 778 -22.81 -5.04 -23.80
CA GLY A 778 -22.56 -4.02 -22.78
C GLY A 778 -21.26 -3.23 -22.97
N ILE A 779 -20.11 -3.88 -22.87
CA ILE A 779 -18.81 -3.19 -22.72
C ILE A 779 -18.42 -2.43 -24.00
N GLY A 780 -18.35 -3.12 -25.14
CA GLY A 780 -17.98 -2.51 -26.41
C GLY A 780 -18.89 -1.34 -26.81
N THR A 781 -20.20 -1.42 -26.53
CA THR A 781 -21.17 -0.37 -26.87
C THR A 781 -20.92 0.93 -26.11
N VAL A 782 -20.53 0.86 -24.83
CA VAL A 782 -20.23 2.06 -24.03
C VAL A 782 -18.85 2.62 -24.36
N VAL A 783 -17.82 1.78 -24.51
CA VAL A 783 -16.48 2.24 -24.93
C VAL A 783 -16.52 2.95 -26.27
N LYS A 784 -17.40 2.51 -27.19
CA LYS A 784 -17.67 3.17 -28.48
C LYS A 784 -18.20 4.61 -28.35
N ALA A 785 -18.88 4.94 -27.26
CA ALA A 785 -19.50 6.25 -27.04
C ALA A 785 -18.59 7.23 -26.29
N ILE A 786 -17.51 6.77 -25.64
CA ILE A 786 -16.61 7.60 -24.84
C ILE A 786 -15.57 8.28 -25.77
N PRO A 787 -15.39 9.61 -25.71
CA PRO A 787 -14.32 10.29 -26.42
C PRO A 787 -12.94 9.78 -26.02
N TYR A 788 -12.07 9.57 -27.01
CA TYR A 788 -10.69 9.09 -26.83
C TYR A 788 -9.89 9.87 -25.76
N ALA A 789 -9.94 11.20 -25.82
CA ALA A 789 -9.22 12.07 -24.88
C ALA A 789 -9.71 11.91 -23.43
N GLU A 790 -10.92 11.43 -23.21
CA GLU A 790 -11.51 11.22 -21.88
C GLU A 790 -11.17 9.85 -21.29
N LEU A 791 -10.89 8.85 -22.14
CA LEU A 791 -10.46 7.51 -21.74
C LEU A 791 -9.02 7.51 -21.17
N ILE A 792 -8.19 8.46 -21.64
CA ILE A 792 -6.76 8.59 -21.29
C ILE A 792 -6.46 9.81 -20.42
N GLY A 793 -7.29 10.87 -20.48
CA GLY A 793 -7.03 12.12 -19.77
C GLY A 793 -6.93 11.95 -18.25
N ASP A 794 -6.07 12.75 -17.62
CA ASP A 794 -5.68 12.70 -16.19
C ASP A 794 -5.07 11.34 -15.75
N GLY A 795 -4.17 10.81 -16.58
CA GLY A 795 -3.01 10.02 -16.14
C GLY A 795 -3.28 8.89 -15.16
N LYS A 796 -4.19 7.95 -15.49
CA LYS A 796 -4.39 6.59 -14.88
C LYS A 796 -5.78 5.96 -15.16
N LYS A 797 -6.68 6.56 -15.95
CA LYS A 797 -8.10 6.13 -16.06
C LYS A 797 -8.31 4.71 -16.57
N LEU A 798 -7.66 4.28 -17.65
CA LEU A 798 -7.74 2.90 -18.15
C LEU A 798 -7.18 1.89 -17.13
N LEU A 799 -6.09 2.25 -16.45
CA LEU A 799 -5.47 1.42 -15.42
C LEU A 799 -6.37 1.28 -14.18
N LYS A 800 -6.87 2.40 -13.63
CA LYS A 800 -7.87 2.45 -12.55
C LYS A 800 -9.12 1.64 -12.89
N TYR A 801 -9.51 1.67 -14.17
CA TYR A 801 -10.61 0.88 -14.69
C TYR A 801 -10.31 -0.63 -14.73
N ALA A 802 -9.09 -1.03 -15.11
CA ALA A 802 -8.67 -2.44 -15.16
C ALA A 802 -8.65 -3.11 -13.78
N ILE A 803 -8.28 -2.37 -12.73
CA ILE A 803 -8.14 -2.85 -11.34
C ILE A 803 -9.35 -2.55 -10.44
N GLY A 804 -10.46 -2.03 -10.99
CA GLY A 804 -11.72 -1.86 -10.26
C GLY A 804 -11.73 -0.84 -9.11
N GLN A 805 -10.66 -0.08 -8.88
CA GLN A 805 -10.50 0.89 -7.77
C GLN A 805 -11.31 2.19 -7.92
N GLY A 806 -12.45 2.17 -8.63
CA GLY A 806 -13.38 3.29 -8.75
C GLY A 806 -14.28 3.45 -7.52
N GLU A 807 -13.74 3.46 -6.30
CA GLU A 807 -14.49 3.79 -5.08
C GLU A 807 -14.33 5.28 -4.73
N ASN A 808 -15.46 5.97 -4.56
CA ASN A 808 -15.62 7.36 -4.10
C ASN A 808 -15.37 8.53 -5.07
N GLN A 809 -15.03 8.30 -6.33
CA GLN A 809 -15.39 9.27 -7.37
C GLN A 809 -16.60 8.71 -8.09
N GLY A 810 -17.77 9.32 -7.86
CA GLY A 810 -18.97 8.98 -8.62
C GLY A 810 -18.60 8.89 -10.10
N LEU A 811 -19.23 7.95 -10.82
CA LEU A 811 -19.18 7.93 -12.28
C LEU A 811 -19.14 9.39 -12.75
N PRO A 812 -18.13 9.81 -13.53
CA PRO A 812 -18.17 11.13 -14.13
C PRO A 812 -19.60 11.33 -14.64
N PRO A 813 -20.31 12.42 -14.29
CA PRO A 813 -21.76 12.56 -14.50
C PRO A 813 -22.24 12.26 -15.93
N PHE A 814 -21.33 12.27 -16.90
CA PHE A 814 -21.57 11.88 -18.27
C PHE A 814 -21.69 10.36 -18.49
N LEU A 815 -20.98 9.47 -17.76
CA LEU A 815 -21.17 8.02 -17.88
C LEU A 815 -22.61 7.64 -17.48
N GLU A 816 -23.14 8.27 -16.43
CA GLU A 816 -24.56 8.13 -16.04
C GLU A 816 -25.54 8.59 -17.14
N GLN A 817 -25.19 9.62 -17.92
CA GLN A 817 -26.00 10.12 -19.03
C GLN A 817 -25.88 9.28 -20.32
N THR A 818 -24.80 8.52 -20.46
CA THR A 818 -24.48 7.80 -21.70
C THR A 818 -25.07 6.39 -21.73
N PHE A 819 -25.61 5.87 -20.61
CA PHE A 819 -26.25 4.55 -20.57
C PHE A 819 -27.56 4.52 -21.35
N PRO A 820 -27.62 3.84 -22.51
CA PRO A 820 -28.88 3.60 -23.19
C PRO A 820 -29.64 2.54 -22.40
N THR A 821 -30.88 2.84 -22.01
CA THR A 821 -31.75 1.87 -21.31
C THR A 821 -32.20 0.70 -22.19
N ASN A 822 -31.84 0.67 -23.49
CA ASN A 822 -32.47 -0.20 -24.49
C ASN A 822 -31.52 -0.77 -25.58
N ASN A 823 -30.24 -0.99 -25.33
CA ASN A 823 -29.38 -1.63 -26.34
C ASN A 823 -29.27 -3.14 -26.13
N VAL A 824 -30.35 -3.84 -26.46
CA VAL A 824 -30.30 -5.28 -26.77
C VAL A 824 -30.42 -5.42 -28.29
N GLN A 825 -29.31 -5.34 -29.01
CA GLN A 825 -29.29 -5.77 -30.41
C GLN A 825 -28.34 -6.95 -30.55
N LYS A 826 -28.97 -8.13 -30.61
CA LYS A 826 -28.35 -9.42 -30.88
C LYS A 826 -27.87 -9.42 -32.32
N ILE A 827 -26.57 -9.63 -32.54
CA ILE A 827 -26.11 -10.16 -33.82
C ILE A 827 -26.69 -11.58 -33.95
N PRO A 828 -27.28 -11.95 -35.10
CA PRO A 828 -27.78 -13.31 -35.32
C PRO A 828 -26.69 -14.35 -35.10
N TYR A 829 -27.05 -15.41 -34.40
CA TYR A 829 -26.26 -16.62 -34.20
C TYR A 829 -25.93 -17.25 -35.56
N THR A 830 -24.65 -17.25 -35.93
CA THR A 830 -24.10 -18.21 -36.91
C THR A 830 -23.02 -19.01 -36.20
N GLU A 831 -23.19 -20.33 -36.15
CA GLU A 831 -22.23 -21.24 -35.54
C GLU A 831 -20.83 -21.06 -36.18
N GLY A 832 -19.84 -20.60 -35.39
CA GLY A 832 -18.42 -20.70 -35.71
C GLY A 832 -17.65 -19.39 -35.94
N GLN A 833 -16.37 -19.55 -36.31
CA GLN A 833 -15.35 -18.50 -36.49
C GLN A 833 -15.75 -17.33 -37.41
N GLY A 834 -16.77 -17.49 -38.26
CA GLY A 834 -17.29 -16.41 -39.09
C GLY A 834 -17.83 -15.22 -38.28
N ALA A 835 -18.55 -15.49 -37.18
CA ALA A 835 -19.10 -14.45 -36.31
C ALA A 835 -18.00 -13.71 -35.51
N GLN A 836 -17.01 -14.46 -35.04
CA GLN A 836 -15.83 -13.91 -34.35
C GLN A 836 -15.04 -12.97 -35.26
N ASN A 837 -14.76 -13.40 -36.50
CA ASN A 837 -14.09 -12.57 -37.49
C ASN A 837 -14.90 -11.33 -37.86
N ALA A 838 -16.24 -11.42 -37.87
CA ALA A 838 -17.10 -10.26 -38.11
C ALA A 838 -16.99 -9.23 -36.97
N ALA A 839 -16.97 -9.67 -35.71
CA ALA A 839 -16.80 -8.77 -34.55
C ALA A 839 -15.46 -8.02 -34.60
N ALA A 840 -14.35 -8.72 -34.88
CA ALA A 840 -13.03 -8.11 -35.01
C ALA A 840 -12.96 -7.09 -36.17
N ARG A 841 -13.56 -7.42 -37.33
CA ARG A 841 -13.66 -6.50 -38.47
C ARG A 841 -14.51 -5.28 -38.15
N GLU A 842 -15.62 -5.45 -37.43
CA GLU A 842 -16.49 -4.35 -37.02
C GLU A 842 -15.75 -3.33 -36.15
N GLU A 843 -14.97 -3.79 -35.16
CA GLU A 843 -14.20 -2.90 -34.29
C GLU A 843 -13.17 -2.06 -35.06
N MET A 844 -12.42 -2.69 -35.97
CA MET A 844 -11.44 -1.96 -36.78
C MET A 844 -12.11 -1.04 -37.81
N ASN A 845 -13.18 -1.48 -38.46
CA ASN A 845 -13.95 -0.64 -39.38
C ASN A 845 -14.50 0.58 -38.65
N ALA A 846 -15.07 0.42 -37.45
CA ALA A 846 -15.59 1.53 -36.67
C ALA A 846 -14.53 2.61 -36.39
N GLY A 847 -13.32 2.22 -35.97
CA GLY A 847 -12.21 3.15 -35.76
C GLY A 847 -11.82 3.92 -37.04
N MET A 848 -11.66 3.20 -38.16
CA MET A 848 -11.28 3.82 -39.44
C MET A 848 -12.37 4.73 -39.99
N TYR A 849 -13.62 4.28 -40.05
CA TYR A 849 -14.74 5.06 -40.59
C TYR A 849 -15.02 6.31 -39.75
N ASN A 850 -14.86 6.25 -38.43
CA ASN A 850 -14.93 7.45 -37.59
C ASN A 850 -13.81 8.44 -37.86
N THR A 851 -12.59 7.95 -38.07
CA THR A 851 -11.46 8.80 -38.43
C THR A 851 -11.74 9.49 -39.76
N ILE A 852 -12.17 8.73 -40.78
CA ILE A 852 -12.57 9.27 -42.08
C ILE A 852 -13.70 10.29 -41.94
N ALA A 853 -14.72 10.01 -41.12
CA ALA A 853 -15.87 10.89 -40.93
C ALA A 853 -15.51 12.23 -40.25
N LYS A 854 -14.48 12.24 -39.39
CA LYS A 854 -13.99 13.43 -38.69
C LYS A 854 -12.84 14.14 -39.40
N SER A 855 -12.21 13.50 -40.38
CA SER A 855 -11.05 14.03 -41.08
C SER A 855 -11.39 15.28 -41.88
N GLU A 856 -10.64 16.36 -41.68
CA GLU A 856 -10.71 17.58 -42.50
C GLU A 856 -10.23 17.35 -43.95
N HIS A 857 -9.68 16.16 -44.22
CA HIS A 857 -9.11 15.79 -45.51
C HIS A 857 -10.04 14.95 -46.39
N LEU A 858 -11.25 14.63 -45.91
CA LEU A 858 -12.25 13.92 -46.69
C LEU A 858 -12.72 14.79 -47.86
N LYS A 859 -12.64 14.26 -49.09
CA LYS A 859 -13.07 14.94 -50.31
C LYS A 859 -13.96 14.06 -51.17
N THR A 860 -14.74 14.67 -52.04
CA THR A 860 -15.45 13.95 -53.10
C THR A 860 -14.44 13.27 -54.03
N LYS A 861 -14.86 12.20 -54.70
CA LYS A 861 -13.99 11.38 -55.58
C LYS A 861 -13.32 12.17 -56.73
N ASP A 862 -13.91 13.28 -57.15
CA ASP A 862 -13.35 14.19 -58.16
C ASP A 862 -12.35 15.22 -57.59
N GLY A 863 -12.05 15.15 -56.29
CA GLY A 863 -11.09 16.00 -55.59
C GLY A 863 -11.60 17.40 -55.26
N SER A 864 -12.89 17.70 -55.51
CA SER A 864 -13.47 18.99 -55.20
C SER A 864 -13.60 19.22 -53.68
N GLU A 865 -13.43 20.47 -53.25
CA GLU A 865 -13.72 20.90 -51.87
C GLU A 865 -15.22 21.19 -51.65
N GLN A 866 -16.09 20.73 -52.54
CA GLN A 866 -17.53 20.90 -52.35
C GLN A 866 -17.93 20.30 -51.00
N ILE A 867 -18.85 20.99 -50.30
CA ILE A 867 -19.53 20.43 -49.13
C ILE A 867 -20.07 19.08 -49.59
N ILE A 868 -19.58 18.02 -48.95
CA ILE A 868 -19.89 16.63 -49.30
C ILE A 868 -21.43 16.39 -49.29
N PHE A 869 -22.18 17.30 -48.65
CA PHE A 869 -23.63 17.35 -48.56
C PHE A 869 -24.18 18.71 -49.04
N PRO A 870 -24.69 18.83 -50.27
CA PRO A 870 -25.50 19.99 -50.64
C PRO A 870 -26.83 19.96 -49.87
N THR A 871 -27.12 21.02 -49.13
CA THR A 871 -28.24 21.20 -48.20
C THR A 871 -29.65 21.20 -48.83
N GLU A 872 -29.80 20.94 -50.13
CA GLU A 872 -31.08 21.17 -50.85
C GLU A 872 -31.66 19.97 -51.63
N ASP A 873 -30.99 18.80 -51.70
CA ASP A 873 -31.56 17.64 -52.41
C ASP A 873 -31.99 16.51 -51.45
N SER A 874 -33.27 16.52 -51.10
CA SER A 874 -33.93 15.52 -50.25
C SER A 874 -33.97 14.11 -50.86
N ASN A 875 -33.53 13.93 -52.11
CA ASN A 875 -33.49 12.62 -52.77
C ASN A 875 -32.11 11.93 -52.69
N LEU A 876 -31.08 12.59 -52.13
CA LEU A 876 -29.77 11.98 -51.93
C LEU A 876 -29.75 11.23 -50.59
N LYS A 877 -29.56 9.90 -50.65
CA LYS A 877 -29.27 9.03 -49.49
C LYS A 877 -28.12 9.54 -48.59
N ALA A 878 -27.31 10.49 -49.04
CA ALA A 878 -26.27 11.14 -48.24
C ALA A 878 -26.83 11.90 -47.02
N ALA A 879 -28.06 12.41 -47.09
CA ALA A 879 -28.70 13.14 -45.98
C ALA A 879 -28.94 12.27 -44.73
N SER A 880 -29.07 10.94 -44.86
CA SER A 880 -29.26 10.05 -43.71
C SER A 880 -27.97 9.82 -42.90
N PHE A 881 -26.81 10.12 -43.49
CA PHE A 881 -25.49 9.93 -42.87
C PHE A 881 -24.93 11.18 -42.21
N VAL A 882 -25.64 12.30 -42.27
CA VAL A 882 -25.25 13.55 -41.60
C VAL A 882 -26.12 13.89 -40.42
N ASP A 883 -25.54 14.51 -39.42
CA ASP A 883 -26.24 15.07 -38.27
C ASP A 883 -26.94 16.40 -38.63
N GLY A 884 -27.66 16.97 -37.65
CA GLY A 884 -28.37 18.24 -37.82
C GLY A 884 -27.46 19.46 -38.07
N THR A 885 -26.14 19.31 -37.98
CA THR A 885 -25.14 20.33 -38.27
C THR A 885 -24.46 20.16 -39.63
N GLY A 886 -24.80 19.09 -40.36
CA GLY A 886 -24.23 18.77 -41.67
C GLY A 886 -22.93 17.96 -41.64
N ASN A 887 -22.50 17.50 -40.45
CA ASN A 887 -21.34 16.65 -40.29
C ASN A 887 -21.71 15.17 -40.40
N LEU A 888 -20.78 14.33 -40.81
CA LEU A 888 -21.00 12.88 -40.85
C LEU A 888 -21.27 12.34 -39.44
N LYS A 889 -22.35 11.54 -39.32
CA LYS A 889 -22.67 10.81 -38.10
C LYS A 889 -21.52 9.83 -37.78
N PRO A 890 -21.17 9.65 -36.50
CA PRO A 890 -20.25 8.60 -36.10
C PRO A 890 -20.74 7.24 -36.56
N TYR A 891 -19.85 6.41 -37.08
CA TYR A 891 -20.17 5.12 -37.69
C TYR A 891 -20.94 4.20 -36.72
N GLU A 892 -20.65 4.27 -35.42
CA GLU A 892 -21.32 3.44 -34.42
C GLU A 892 -22.78 3.83 -34.17
N THR A 893 -23.17 5.06 -34.49
CA THR A 893 -24.56 5.54 -34.36
C THR A 893 -25.47 5.05 -35.49
N LEU A 894 -24.90 4.48 -36.56
CA LEU A 894 -25.63 3.93 -37.68
C LEU A 894 -26.11 2.50 -37.34
N SER A 895 -27.36 2.20 -37.70
CA SER A 895 -27.98 0.91 -37.38
C SER A 895 -27.46 -0.25 -38.25
N ILE A 896 -27.44 -1.44 -37.64
CA ILE A 896 -27.30 -2.75 -38.30
C ILE A 896 -28.69 -3.41 -38.25
N ASN A 897 -29.11 -4.08 -39.33
CA ASN A 897 -30.46 -4.64 -39.50
C ASN A 897 -31.03 -5.37 -38.26
N GLU A 898 -32.28 -5.06 -37.90
CA GLU A 898 -33.16 -5.92 -37.09
C GLU A 898 -33.57 -7.13 -37.95
N ASP A 899 -33.16 -8.35 -37.59
CA ASP A 899 -33.66 -9.54 -38.28
C ASP A 899 -35.06 -9.89 -37.77
N THR A 900 -36.01 -9.85 -38.71
CA THR A 900 -37.43 -10.15 -38.54
C THR A 900 -37.66 -11.63 -38.24
N ASP A 901 -37.64 -12.00 -36.95
CA ASP A 901 -38.25 -13.25 -36.51
C ASP A 901 -39.39 -12.96 -35.52
N LYS A 902 -40.62 -13.12 -36.03
CA LYS A 902 -41.96 -12.94 -35.41
C LYS A 902 -42.60 -11.55 -35.56
N LYS A 903 -43.25 -11.31 -36.71
CA LYS A 903 -44.70 -11.00 -36.81
C LYS A 903 -45.15 -10.75 -38.26
N THR A 904 -46.26 -11.40 -38.59
CA THR A 904 -47.31 -11.15 -39.61
C THR A 904 -47.04 -10.24 -40.82
N ASN A 905 -47.53 -10.73 -41.95
CA ASN A 905 -47.13 -10.47 -43.34
C ASN A 905 -47.68 -9.18 -43.98
N GLU A 906 -47.88 -8.07 -43.26
CA GLU A 906 -48.61 -6.90 -43.84
C GLU A 906 -47.92 -5.52 -43.85
N ASP A 907 -46.74 -5.30 -43.26
CA ASP A 907 -45.98 -4.04 -43.45
C ASP A 907 -44.52 -4.33 -43.82
N ARG A 908 -44.23 -4.43 -45.13
CA ARG A 908 -42.87 -4.48 -45.68
C ARG A 908 -42.35 -3.07 -45.97
N ASP A 909 -42.10 -2.29 -44.93
CA ASP A 909 -41.14 -1.19 -45.05
C ASP A 909 -39.74 -1.75 -44.85
N LYS A 910 -38.92 -1.68 -45.91
CA LYS A 910 -37.51 -2.07 -45.93
C LYS A 910 -36.73 -1.26 -44.88
N LYS A 911 -36.49 -1.81 -43.69
CA LYS A 911 -35.43 -1.28 -42.81
C LYS A 911 -34.07 -1.69 -43.39
N THR A 912 -33.29 -0.68 -43.78
CA THR A 912 -32.00 -0.78 -44.49
C THR A 912 -30.82 -0.79 -43.52
N ASN A 913 -29.76 -1.56 -43.84
CA ASN A 913 -28.50 -1.59 -43.08
C ASN A 913 -27.74 -0.28 -43.31
N GLU A 914 -27.90 0.68 -42.40
CA GLU A 914 -27.32 2.02 -42.54
C GLU A 914 -25.79 1.99 -42.58
N ARG A 915 -25.14 1.12 -41.80
CA ARG A 915 -23.67 0.95 -41.84
C ARG A 915 -23.20 0.45 -43.19
N GLY A 916 -23.80 -0.62 -43.71
CA GLY A 916 -23.42 -1.16 -45.03
C GLY A 916 -23.66 -0.17 -46.17
N GLU A 917 -24.71 0.66 -46.09
CA GLU A 917 -24.94 1.73 -47.05
C GLU A 917 -23.93 2.88 -46.91
N PHE A 918 -23.54 3.24 -45.69
CA PHE A 918 -22.52 4.24 -45.40
C PHE A 918 -21.15 3.84 -45.95
N GLU A 919 -20.71 2.60 -45.69
CA GLU A 919 -19.44 2.07 -46.21
C GLU A 919 -19.40 2.13 -47.75
N ASN A 920 -20.46 1.63 -48.39
CA ASN A 920 -20.59 1.67 -49.84
C ASN A 920 -20.58 3.11 -50.37
N TRP A 921 -21.17 4.05 -49.64
CA TRP A 921 -21.16 5.44 -50.03
C TRP A 921 -19.75 6.05 -49.93
N ILE A 922 -19.02 5.84 -48.83
CA ILE A 922 -17.63 6.28 -48.66
C ILE A 922 -16.76 5.75 -49.80
N ILE A 923 -16.82 4.43 -50.06
CA ILE A 923 -16.01 3.73 -51.07
C ILE A 923 -16.26 4.25 -52.50
N ASN A 924 -17.50 4.62 -52.82
CA ASN A 924 -17.88 4.96 -54.20
C ASN A 924 -17.85 6.46 -54.48
N ASN A 925 -17.99 7.31 -53.45
CA ASN A 925 -18.23 8.75 -53.62
C ASN A 925 -17.13 9.65 -53.06
N THR A 926 -16.17 9.11 -52.29
CA THR A 926 -15.08 9.89 -51.69
C THR A 926 -13.70 9.46 -52.17
N ASN A 927 -12.67 10.21 -51.82
CA ASN A 927 -11.25 9.86 -52.00
C ASN A 927 -10.76 8.79 -51.00
N ALA A 928 -11.57 8.39 -50.01
CA ALA A 928 -11.17 7.48 -48.94
C ALA A 928 -11.38 5.98 -49.25
N ARG A 929 -11.51 5.60 -50.53
CA ARG A 929 -11.77 4.20 -50.94
C ARG A 929 -10.74 3.22 -50.35
N ASP A 930 -9.46 3.50 -50.53
CA ASP A 930 -8.39 2.60 -50.11
C ASP A 930 -8.26 2.57 -48.58
N LEU A 931 -8.59 3.68 -47.91
CA LEU A 931 -8.67 3.76 -46.44
C LEU A 931 -9.83 2.92 -45.89
N ALA A 932 -10.98 2.99 -46.55
CA ALA A 932 -12.20 2.29 -46.16
C ALA A 932 -12.09 0.75 -46.28
N THR A 933 -11.29 0.24 -47.21
CA THR A 933 -11.07 -1.21 -47.36
C THR A 933 -9.88 -1.74 -46.55
N ALA A 934 -8.94 -0.87 -46.16
CA ALA A 934 -7.69 -1.27 -45.49
C ALA A 934 -7.88 -2.11 -44.22
N PRO A 935 -8.82 -1.82 -43.29
CA PRO A 935 -9.03 -2.66 -42.11
C PRO A 935 -9.49 -4.08 -42.47
N SER A 936 -10.40 -4.21 -43.44
CA SER A 936 -10.91 -5.50 -43.88
C SER A 936 -9.85 -6.34 -44.59
N ASP A 937 -9.00 -5.71 -45.41
CA ASP A 937 -7.86 -6.35 -46.06
C ASP A 937 -6.82 -6.81 -45.03
N ALA A 938 -6.47 -5.93 -44.07
CA ALA A 938 -5.53 -6.25 -42.99
C ALA A 938 -6.03 -7.40 -42.11
N MET A 939 -7.31 -7.43 -41.75
CA MET A 939 -7.93 -8.51 -40.99
C MET A 939 -7.93 -9.84 -41.74
N THR A 940 -8.16 -9.82 -43.06
CA THR A 940 -8.11 -11.03 -43.89
C THR A 940 -6.70 -11.60 -43.96
N MET A 941 -5.69 -10.73 -44.04
CA MET A 941 -4.28 -11.14 -43.97
C MET A 941 -3.92 -11.69 -42.59
N ALA A 942 -4.35 -11.03 -41.51
CA ALA A 942 -4.13 -11.51 -40.14
C ALA A 942 -4.74 -12.91 -39.91
N GLU A 943 -5.98 -13.12 -40.37
CA GLU A 943 -6.66 -14.41 -40.31
C GLU A 943 -5.86 -15.50 -41.06
N SER A 944 -5.38 -15.19 -42.26
CA SER A 944 -4.55 -16.11 -43.04
C SER A 944 -3.22 -16.42 -42.36
N ASN A 945 -2.56 -15.40 -41.79
CA ASN A 945 -1.27 -15.56 -41.13
C ASN A 945 -1.40 -16.39 -39.85
N ARG A 946 -2.48 -16.18 -39.09
CA ARG A 946 -2.77 -16.95 -37.88
C ARG A 946 -2.99 -18.44 -38.18
N LYS A 947 -3.76 -18.77 -39.22
CA LYS A 947 -3.93 -20.15 -39.70
C LYS A 947 -2.59 -20.82 -40.04
N ASN A 948 -1.64 -20.05 -40.55
CA ASN A 948 -0.31 -20.54 -40.89
C ASN A 948 0.66 -20.62 -39.69
N ALA A 949 0.33 -20.02 -38.54
CA ALA A 949 1.20 -20.00 -37.37
C ALA A 949 1.43 -21.41 -36.79
N ASN A 950 0.39 -22.25 -36.72
CA ASN A 950 0.50 -23.66 -36.32
C ASN A 950 1.49 -24.42 -37.23
N ASP A 951 1.43 -24.15 -38.54
CA ASP A 951 2.28 -24.77 -39.55
C ASP A 951 3.74 -24.28 -39.47
N TYR A 952 3.95 -23.02 -39.12
CA TYR A 952 5.27 -22.46 -38.84
C TYR A 952 5.91 -23.18 -37.65
N LEU A 953 5.20 -23.26 -36.52
CA LEU A 953 5.71 -23.89 -35.30
C LEU A 953 6.02 -25.38 -35.50
N ARG A 954 5.23 -26.08 -36.33
CA ARG A 954 5.49 -27.47 -36.72
C ARG A 954 6.76 -27.65 -37.55
N LYS A 955 7.11 -26.67 -38.40
CA LYS A 955 8.33 -26.69 -39.23
C LYS A 955 9.58 -26.24 -38.47
N HIS A 956 9.38 -25.50 -37.37
CA HIS A 956 10.43 -24.93 -36.53
C HIS A 956 10.27 -25.36 -35.05
N PRO A 957 10.39 -26.67 -34.74
CA PRO A 957 10.29 -27.17 -33.37
C PRO A 957 11.45 -26.67 -32.48
N LYS A 958 11.24 -26.73 -31.15
CA LYS A 958 12.15 -26.22 -30.11
C LYS A 958 13.44 -27.04 -30.06
#